data_AF-A0A7S4MPX2-F1
#
_entry.id   AF-A0A7S4MPX2-F1
#
_cell.length_a   1.000
_cell.length_b   1.000
_cell.length_c   1.000
_cell.angle_alpha   90.00
_cell.angle_beta   90.00
_cell.angle_gamma   90.00
#
_symmetry.space_group_name_H-M   'P 1'
#
loop_
_entity.id
_entity.type
_entity.pdbx_description
1 polymer ?
#
loop_
_entity_poly.entity_id
_entity_poly.type
_entity_poly.pdbx_seq_one_letter_code
_entity_poly.pdbx_strand_id
1 'polypeptide(L)'
;MPFLDTFFRVARRHRIVLPQNVDCVDAAKRIMVSGRAQTPNEIRDKMGEAITRAKEFFLFDKDHFFQDRHVFFKSRASNPTGGLSDCLVIPPPPHVHGEVALILPRDEVFETHTIVNRSNDLSADARMMAVFKELGTQHPVDPFNYFFDANAMDQQHKVRQNAGSRWQAASFVKFVYLLKDGTIVEESEIRDEPEPAIIVPEKQVDSPLVFVHLEDDSKMPYAVAKMAAHFIFGVQSQCVVRQKFARQRGNKAEQYCSNVCLKVNTKLADKVNQGRAWDTHFRRTPSQPLTSHIPWVHEVPTLVIGLGCSKGIGQDSVTVIGASAALDTNCMIMAQDMKFWQSKASKSGKSRSLISSSVLIHIIKSLFVQFYLFRDEWPKRILYYREGLSEGFSTEAINHEMRCIRKGCQEVLSSRPEFGCPNEEKCSGRGCIFCTPLITFVVCHTNTPIKIVPREESDGNRGNVWSGTCVDKTIVRSKESFSIPSDFAPSKKVALFSGINDSGRDFVLIAQGGMKGTSKPVKFSVFPNENLCYRNSDGTTPLTKELLEDVTYQTSFQYGTATKAVRLVPVLYYSKRLAELGIGYINYLRHGENNLVSVPANAEDGDEEELMFIRKELEGLKIPEEKTTLLPHFSPFKDGGWRSPFFANLSA
;
A
#
# COMPACT_ATOMS: atom_id res chain seq x y z
N MET A 1 14.59 23.95 10.21
CA MET A 1 15.12 22.69 9.64
C MET A 1 14.94 22.78 8.13
N PRO A 2 15.97 23.14 7.36
CA PRO A 2 15.76 23.65 5.99
C PRO A 2 14.94 22.72 5.08
N PHE A 3 15.07 21.41 5.27
CA PHE A 3 14.27 20.41 4.55
C PHE A 3 12.78 20.49 4.90
N LEU A 4 12.41 20.40 6.18
CA LEU A 4 11.01 20.35 6.60
C LEU A 4 10.28 21.65 6.25
N ASP A 5 10.95 22.79 6.43
CA ASP A 5 10.39 24.11 6.10
C ASP A 5 10.05 24.18 4.59
N THR A 6 10.96 23.70 3.74
CA THR A 6 10.74 23.63 2.29
C THR A 6 9.69 22.58 1.93
N PHE A 7 9.70 21.42 2.60
CA PHE A 7 8.78 20.32 2.35
C PHE A 7 7.34 20.71 2.65
N PHE A 8 7.04 21.27 3.83
CA PHE A 8 5.68 21.68 4.18
C PHE A 8 5.17 22.81 3.29
N ARG A 9 6.04 23.75 2.89
CA ARG A 9 5.69 24.79 1.91
C ARG A 9 5.29 24.19 0.56
N VAL A 10 6.09 23.24 0.05
CA VAL A 10 5.82 22.56 -1.22
C VAL A 10 4.58 21.65 -1.14
N ALA A 11 4.38 20.97 -0.01
CA ALA A 11 3.21 20.14 0.23
C ALA A 11 1.92 20.98 0.15
N ARG A 12 1.88 22.15 0.80
CA ARG A 12 0.75 23.09 0.70
C ARG A 12 0.51 23.57 -0.74
N ARG A 13 1.57 23.87 -1.50
CA ARG A 13 1.47 24.24 -2.93
C ARG A 13 0.85 23.13 -3.77
N HIS A 14 1.20 21.88 -3.48
CA HIS A 14 0.61 20.69 -4.11
C HIS A 14 -0.75 20.30 -3.52
N ARG A 15 -1.32 21.12 -2.64
CA ARG A 15 -2.61 20.88 -1.97
C ARG A 15 -2.65 19.56 -1.17
N ILE A 16 -1.49 19.09 -0.71
CA ILE A 16 -1.45 18.02 0.28
C ILE A 16 -2.02 18.59 1.57
N VAL A 17 -3.09 17.98 2.05
CA VAL A 17 -3.74 18.37 3.31
C VAL A 17 -2.79 18.04 4.45
N LEU A 18 -2.34 19.06 5.16
CA LEU A 18 -1.60 18.90 6.41
C LEU A 18 -2.61 18.85 7.57
N PRO A 19 -2.28 18.14 8.67
CA PRO A 19 -3.15 18.09 9.85
C PRO A 19 -3.58 19.49 10.30
N GLN A 20 -4.89 19.67 10.47
CA GLN A 20 -5.45 20.84 11.14
C GLN A 20 -5.12 20.74 12.64
N ASN A 21 -5.12 21.85 13.39
CA ASN A 21 -4.73 21.91 14.81
C ASN A 21 -3.26 21.63 15.15
N VAL A 22 -2.40 21.41 14.16
CA VAL A 22 -0.98 21.13 14.39
C VAL A 22 -0.13 22.10 13.58
N ASP A 23 0.72 22.89 14.24
CA ASP A 23 1.87 23.48 13.55
C ASP A 23 2.87 22.36 13.26
N CYS A 24 2.87 21.85 12.03
CA CYS A 24 3.73 20.73 11.65
C CYS A 24 5.23 21.04 11.81
N VAL A 25 5.64 22.31 11.75
CA VAL A 25 7.05 22.68 11.94
C VAL A 25 7.39 22.63 13.43
N ASP A 26 6.54 23.16 14.30
CA ASP A 26 6.76 23.11 15.75
C ASP A 26 6.68 21.67 16.27
N ALA A 27 5.63 20.94 15.91
CA ALA A 27 5.46 19.53 16.27
C ALA A 27 6.66 18.69 15.81
N ALA A 28 7.15 18.89 14.59
CA ALA A 28 8.33 18.18 14.10
C ALA A 28 9.61 18.49 14.89
N LYS A 29 9.77 19.69 15.47
CA LYS A 29 10.91 19.99 16.34
C LYS A 29 10.82 19.25 17.67
N ARG A 30 9.61 19.14 18.23
CA ARG A 30 9.36 18.47 19.52
C ARG A 30 9.57 16.97 19.45
N ILE A 31 9.07 16.33 18.39
CA ILE A 31 9.12 14.87 18.24
C ILE A 31 10.41 14.37 17.58
N MET A 32 11.28 15.27 17.10
CA MET A 32 12.51 14.87 16.41
C MET A 32 13.50 14.21 17.37
N VAL A 33 14.00 13.05 16.95
CA VAL A 33 15.14 12.38 17.57
C VAL A 33 16.34 12.52 16.63
N SER A 34 17.47 12.97 17.18
CA SER A 34 18.75 13.05 16.48
C SER A 34 19.81 12.27 17.26
N GLY A 35 20.71 11.60 16.54
CA GLY A 35 21.80 10.85 17.16
C GLY A 35 22.74 10.26 16.12
N ARG A 36 23.95 9.91 16.55
CA ARG A 36 24.84 9.06 15.76
C ARG A 36 24.37 7.62 15.94
N ALA A 37 24.08 6.95 14.84
CA ALA A 37 23.70 5.54 14.82
C ALA A 37 24.56 4.84 13.76
N GLN A 38 25.54 4.06 14.19
CA GLN A 38 26.50 3.35 13.36
C GLN A 38 26.18 1.86 13.25
N THR A 39 25.48 1.31 14.24
CA THR A 39 25.06 -0.10 14.25
C THR A 39 23.59 -0.25 13.88
N PRO A 40 23.18 -1.41 13.34
CA PRO A 40 21.77 -1.67 13.05
C PRO A 40 20.83 -1.52 14.27
N ASN A 41 21.28 -1.94 15.46
CA ASN A 41 20.49 -1.82 16.69
C ASN A 41 20.32 -0.35 17.11
N GLU A 42 21.37 0.47 17.03
CA GLU A 42 21.24 1.90 17.31
C GLU A 42 20.25 2.60 16.39
N ILE A 43 20.21 2.23 15.10
CA ILE A 43 19.25 2.79 14.14
C ILE A 43 17.82 2.39 14.51
N ARG A 44 17.61 1.11 14.85
CA ARG A 44 16.32 0.60 15.33
C ARG A 44 15.88 1.35 16.59
N ASP A 45 16.75 1.46 17.57
CA ASP A 45 16.44 2.05 18.88
C ASP A 45 16.11 3.53 18.75
N LYS A 46 16.85 4.27 17.91
CA LYS A 46 16.56 5.68 17.61
C LYS A 46 15.22 5.86 16.89
N MET A 47 14.87 4.93 16.00
CA MET A 47 13.56 4.94 15.36
C MET A 47 12.44 4.64 16.37
N GLY A 48 12.65 3.69 17.28
CA GLY A 48 11.71 3.39 18.37
C GLY A 48 11.50 4.59 19.29
N GLU A 49 12.58 5.25 19.71
CA GLU A 49 12.54 6.49 20.51
C GLU A 49 11.69 7.57 19.82
N ALA A 50 11.86 7.76 18.50
CA ALA A 50 11.11 8.74 17.72
C ALA A 50 9.62 8.41 17.64
N ILE A 51 9.28 7.13 17.47
CA ILE A 51 7.89 6.66 17.43
C ILE A 51 7.24 6.85 18.80
N THR A 52 7.90 6.42 19.89
CA THR A 52 7.39 6.62 21.25
C THR A 52 7.17 8.08 21.56
N ARG A 53 8.13 8.97 21.24
CA ARG A 53 7.98 10.41 21.46
C ARG A 53 6.82 11.00 20.66
N ALA A 54 6.61 10.55 19.42
CA ALA A 54 5.47 10.97 18.61
C ALA A 54 4.14 10.52 19.24
N LYS A 55 4.06 9.31 19.77
CA LYS A 55 2.87 8.80 20.46
C LYS A 55 2.57 9.59 21.73
N GLU A 56 3.58 9.81 22.58
CA GLU A 56 3.46 10.65 23.78
C GLU A 56 2.96 12.06 23.46
N PHE A 57 3.41 12.64 22.36
CA PHE A 57 3.00 13.96 21.92
C PHE A 57 1.58 13.99 21.32
N PHE A 58 1.26 13.11 20.36
CA PHE A 58 0.01 13.19 19.59
C PHE A 58 -1.17 12.47 20.24
N LEU A 59 -0.93 11.37 20.95
CA LEU A 59 -2.00 10.51 21.47
C LEU A 59 -2.28 10.74 22.95
N PHE A 60 -1.25 11.12 23.71
CA PHE A 60 -1.34 11.31 25.15
C PHE A 60 -1.18 12.76 25.59
N ASP A 61 -0.92 13.67 24.64
CA ASP A 61 -0.68 15.09 24.87
C ASP A 61 0.23 15.38 26.08
N LYS A 62 1.32 14.62 26.23
CA LYS A 62 2.19 14.64 27.42
C LYS A 62 2.80 16.01 27.73
N ASP A 63 2.97 16.85 26.71
CA ASP A 63 3.50 18.21 26.81
C ASP A 63 2.38 19.27 26.96
N HIS A 64 1.12 18.86 27.11
CA HIS A 64 -0.08 19.72 27.15
C HIS A 64 -0.22 20.64 25.91
N PHE A 65 0.34 20.25 24.77
CA PHE A 65 0.38 21.07 23.56
C PHE A 65 -1.02 21.35 23.01
N PHE A 66 -1.89 20.34 22.99
CA PHE A 66 -3.26 20.44 22.50
C PHE A 66 -4.17 21.05 23.55
N GLN A 67 -4.03 20.62 24.80
CA GLN A 67 -4.78 21.11 25.96
C GLN A 67 -4.60 22.62 26.17
N ASP A 68 -3.38 23.15 26.15
CA ASP A 68 -3.08 24.58 26.30
C ASP A 68 -3.71 25.44 25.19
N ARG A 69 -3.99 24.82 24.04
CA ARG A 69 -4.62 25.47 22.87
C ARG A 69 -6.10 25.17 22.75
N HIS A 70 -6.67 24.41 23.69
CA HIS A 70 -8.07 23.96 23.69
C HIS A 70 -8.49 23.29 22.38
N VAL A 71 -7.57 22.59 21.71
CA VAL A 71 -7.81 21.83 20.49
C VAL A 71 -7.47 20.37 20.71
N PHE A 72 -7.73 19.54 19.70
CA PHE A 72 -7.47 18.11 19.74
C PHE A 72 -6.71 17.67 18.49
N PHE A 73 -5.89 16.64 18.64
CA PHE A 73 -5.19 16.04 17.50
C PHE A 73 -6.20 15.33 16.60
N LYS A 74 -6.33 15.79 15.35
CA LYS A 74 -7.20 15.15 14.37
C LYS A 74 -6.49 13.99 13.69
N SER A 75 -7.09 12.81 13.75
CA SER A 75 -6.62 11.58 13.11
C SER A 75 -7.77 10.82 12.45
N ARG A 76 -7.56 9.55 12.13
CA ARG A 76 -8.62 8.59 11.78
C ARG A 76 -8.55 7.39 12.70
N ALA A 77 -9.68 6.74 12.95
CA ALA A 77 -9.72 5.51 13.74
C ALA A 77 -10.85 4.58 13.29
N SER A 78 -10.77 3.31 13.68
CA SER A 78 -11.89 2.38 13.56
C SER A 78 -13.05 2.86 14.43
N ASN A 79 -14.21 3.07 13.82
CA ASN A 79 -15.44 3.36 14.53
C ASN A 79 -16.09 2.06 15.09
N PRO A 80 -17.08 2.15 15.99
CA PRO A 80 -17.72 0.97 16.58
C PRO A 80 -18.41 0.03 15.58
N THR A 81 -18.80 0.53 14.40
CA THR A 81 -19.35 -0.29 13.30
C THR A 81 -18.27 -0.98 12.46
N GLY A 82 -17.00 -0.78 12.85
CA GLY A 82 -15.81 -1.25 12.20
C GLY A 82 -15.24 -0.27 11.17
N GLY A 83 -16.04 0.63 10.58
CA GLY A 83 -15.62 1.55 9.51
C GLY A 83 -14.47 2.49 9.91
N LEU A 84 -13.79 3.09 8.93
CA LEU A 84 -12.78 4.11 9.19
C LEU A 84 -13.44 5.49 9.26
N SER A 85 -13.27 6.19 10.38
CA SER A 85 -13.85 7.52 10.62
C SER A 85 -12.75 8.55 10.93
N ASP A 86 -13.01 9.82 10.63
CA ASP A 86 -12.25 10.93 11.19
C ASP A 86 -12.45 10.97 12.70
N CYS A 87 -11.40 11.16 13.48
CA CYS A 87 -11.51 11.26 14.94
C CYS A 87 -10.71 12.43 15.49
N LEU A 88 -11.10 12.91 16.67
CA LEU A 88 -10.25 13.76 17.51
C LEU A 88 -9.75 12.90 18.67
N VAL A 89 -8.44 12.87 18.86
CA VAL A 89 -7.80 12.15 19.96
C VAL A 89 -7.80 13.03 21.19
N ILE A 90 -8.28 12.47 22.30
CA ILE A 90 -8.31 13.09 23.61
C ILE A 90 -7.51 12.25 24.61
N PRO A 91 -6.93 12.86 25.65
CA PRO A 91 -6.21 12.12 26.69
C PRO A 91 -7.10 11.04 27.30
N PRO A 92 -6.59 9.80 27.48
CA PRO A 92 -7.34 8.76 28.16
C PRO A 92 -7.50 9.08 29.66
N PRO A 93 -8.50 8.50 30.35
CA PRO A 93 -8.63 8.61 31.79
C PRO A 93 -7.36 8.14 32.53
N PRO A 94 -7.04 8.69 33.72
CA PRO A 94 -5.82 8.33 34.46
C PRO A 94 -5.68 6.83 34.79
N HIS A 95 -6.81 6.12 34.88
CA HIS A 95 -6.88 4.69 35.20
C HIS A 95 -6.76 3.78 33.97
N VAL A 96 -6.72 4.34 32.76
CA VAL A 96 -6.66 3.62 31.49
C VAL A 96 -5.23 3.63 30.97
N HIS A 97 -4.69 2.44 30.69
CA HIS A 97 -3.30 2.26 30.24
C HIS A 97 -3.24 1.58 28.88
N GLY A 98 -2.45 2.14 27.95
CA GLY A 98 -2.24 1.56 26.62
C GLY A 98 -3.41 1.74 25.64
N GLU A 99 -4.42 2.52 26.03
CA GLU A 99 -5.56 2.89 25.20
C GLU A 99 -5.62 4.41 25.02
N VAL A 100 -6.42 4.84 24.05
CA VAL A 100 -6.61 6.25 23.69
C VAL A 100 -8.10 6.53 23.60
N ALA A 101 -8.50 7.70 24.08
CA ALA A 101 -9.89 8.13 24.03
C ALA A 101 -10.13 8.97 22.77
N LEU A 102 -11.34 8.85 22.21
CA LEU A 102 -11.70 9.44 20.92
C LEU A 102 -13.02 10.20 20.97
N ILE A 103 -13.11 11.23 20.15
CA ILE A 103 -14.36 11.87 19.74
C ILE A 103 -14.57 11.55 18.27
N LEU A 104 -15.74 10.99 17.95
CA LEU A 104 -16.16 10.74 16.58
C LEU A 104 -17.11 11.84 16.05
N PRO A 105 -17.31 11.93 14.73
CA PRO A 105 -18.21 12.90 14.12
C PRO A 105 -19.62 12.73 14.69
N ARG A 106 -20.32 13.86 14.87
CA ARG A 106 -21.62 13.92 15.56
C ARG A 106 -22.69 13.04 14.91
N ASP A 107 -22.61 12.88 13.60
CA ASP A 107 -23.49 12.06 12.77
C ASP A 107 -23.19 10.55 12.85
N GLU A 108 -21.99 10.17 13.32
CA GLU A 108 -21.64 8.77 13.59
C GLU A 108 -21.94 8.38 15.03
N VAL A 109 -21.45 9.18 15.99
CA VAL A 109 -21.69 8.98 17.43
C VAL A 109 -21.92 10.34 18.08
N PHE A 110 -23.06 10.49 18.76
CA PHE A 110 -23.42 11.74 19.40
C PHE A 110 -22.61 11.94 20.69
N GLU A 111 -22.57 10.90 21.51
CA GLU A 111 -21.96 10.87 22.84
C GLU A 111 -20.44 10.95 22.72
N THR A 112 -19.84 11.80 23.55
CA THR A 112 -18.38 11.93 23.65
C THR A 112 -17.90 11.58 25.05
N HIS A 113 -18.72 11.88 26.06
CA HIS A 113 -18.42 11.64 27.46
C HIS A 113 -19.69 11.24 28.21
N THR A 114 -19.52 10.44 29.25
CA THR A 114 -20.53 10.22 30.29
C THR A 114 -20.21 11.16 31.44
N ILE A 115 -21.21 11.94 31.88
CA ILE A 115 -21.08 12.93 32.95
C ILE A 115 -21.98 12.56 34.13
N VAL A 116 -21.58 12.94 35.35
CA VAL A 116 -22.42 12.78 36.54
C VAL A 116 -22.82 14.15 37.06
N ASN A 117 -24.11 14.44 37.09
CA ASN A 117 -24.61 15.75 37.51
C ASN A 117 -24.49 15.91 39.04
N ARG A 118 -23.90 17.01 39.49
CA ARG A 118 -23.64 17.33 40.90
C ARG A 118 -24.91 17.55 41.73
N SER A 119 -26.00 17.94 41.10
CA SER A 119 -27.25 18.27 41.80
C SER A 119 -28.11 17.06 42.18
N ASN A 120 -28.02 15.97 41.40
CA ASN A 120 -28.89 14.81 41.55
C ASN A 120 -28.18 13.45 41.43
N ASP A 121 -26.85 13.46 41.25
CA ASP A 121 -26.00 12.27 41.09
C ASP A 121 -26.40 11.34 39.94
N LEU A 122 -27.18 11.83 38.98
CA LEU A 122 -27.57 11.08 37.80
C LEU A 122 -26.48 11.14 36.73
N SER A 123 -26.18 9.98 36.17
CA SER A 123 -25.30 9.84 35.01
C SER A 123 -26.07 10.13 33.72
N ALA A 124 -25.44 10.87 32.80
CA ALA A 124 -25.99 11.17 31.49
C ALA A 124 -24.88 11.16 30.42
N ASP A 125 -25.22 10.66 29.23
CA ASP A 125 -24.33 10.76 28.08
C ASP A 125 -24.44 12.13 27.42
N ALA A 126 -23.30 12.74 27.15
CA ALA A 126 -23.21 14.09 26.66
C ALA A 126 -22.18 14.25 25.53
N ARG A 127 -22.42 15.25 24.70
CA ARG A 127 -21.48 15.70 23.69
C ARG A 127 -20.72 16.92 24.20
N MET A 128 -19.41 16.83 24.28
CA MET A 128 -18.54 17.96 24.60
C MET A 128 -18.57 18.96 23.45
N MET A 129 -18.74 20.23 23.81
CA MET A 129 -18.84 21.36 22.90
C MET A 129 -17.99 22.52 23.46
N ALA A 130 -17.58 23.45 22.61
CA ALA A 130 -16.78 24.63 22.99
C ALA A 130 -17.55 25.94 22.80
N VAL A 131 -17.41 26.87 23.74
CA VAL A 131 -18.03 28.21 23.69
C VAL A 131 -16.99 29.26 23.29
N PHE A 132 -17.38 30.21 22.45
CA PHE A 132 -16.51 31.27 21.91
C PHE A 132 -17.14 32.66 22.03
N LYS A 133 -16.33 33.71 22.25
CA LYS A 133 -16.81 35.06 22.63
C LYS A 133 -17.32 35.92 21.46
N GLU A 134 -16.76 35.82 20.25
CA GLU A 134 -17.11 36.69 19.10
C GLU A 134 -18.23 36.17 18.19
N LEU A 135 -18.81 35.00 18.44
CA LEU A 135 -19.86 34.43 17.58
C LEU A 135 -21.27 34.98 17.85
N GLY A 136 -21.45 35.84 18.86
CA GLY A 136 -22.74 36.47 19.20
C GLY A 136 -23.84 35.52 19.65
N THR A 137 -23.62 34.21 19.56
CA THR A 137 -24.53 33.14 19.97
C THR A 137 -23.94 32.40 21.16
N GLN A 138 -24.70 32.23 22.24
CA GLN A 138 -24.41 31.26 23.31
C GLN A 138 -24.42 29.79 22.83
N HIS A 139 -24.56 29.55 21.52
CA HIS A 139 -24.59 28.22 20.94
C HIS A 139 -23.20 27.58 20.95
N PRO A 140 -23.02 26.47 21.66
CA PRO A 140 -21.76 25.74 21.69
C PRO A 140 -21.42 25.19 20.31
N VAL A 141 -20.12 25.17 19.98
CA VAL A 141 -19.59 24.69 18.72
C VAL A 141 -18.96 23.31 18.90
N ASP A 142 -19.22 22.42 17.95
CA ASP A 142 -18.66 21.07 17.94
C ASP A 142 -17.12 21.10 17.79
N PRO A 143 -16.36 20.24 18.50
CA PRO A 143 -14.90 20.14 18.37
C PRO A 143 -14.36 19.94 16.94
N PHE A 144 -15.15 19.38 16.02
CA PHE A 144 -14.75 19.27 14.60
C PHE A 144 -14.91 20.57 13.80
N ASN A 145 -15.50 21.61 14.39
CA ASN A 145 -15.86 22.87 13.74
C ASN A 145 -15.03 24.07 14.22
N TYR A 146 -13.89 23.82 14.88
CA TYR A 146 -12.90 24.85 15.16
C TYR A 146 -11.46 24.33 15.06
N PHE A 147 -10.52 25.27 14.84
CA PHE A 147 -9.10 24.97 14.93
C PHE A 147 -8.28 26.15 15.44
N PHE A 148 -7.12 25.87 16.05
CA PHE A 148 -6.20 26.89 16.53
C PHE A 148 -5.41 27.48 15.35
N ASP A 149 -5.44 28.81 15.17
CA ASP A 149 -4.69 29.50 14.11
C ASP A 149 -3.48 30.24 14.69
N ALA A 150 -2.33 29.58 14.64
CA ALA A 150 -1.05 30.15 15.07
C ALA A 150 -0.61 31.39 14.27
N ASN A 151 -1.22 31.67 13.11
CA ASN A 151 -0.91 32.84 12.28
C ASN A 151 -1.84 34.03 12.53
N ALA A 152 -2.88 33.88 13.37
CA ALA A 152 -3.70 35.00 13.78
C ALA A 152 -2.89 35.95 14.68
N MET A 153 -3.08 37.27 14.53
CA MET A 153 -2.35 38.28 15.31
C MET A 153 -2.46 38.06 16.82
N ASP A 154 -3.60 37.51 17.27
CA ASP A 154 -3.91 37.29 18.69
C ASP A 154 -3.96 35.81 19.10
N GLN A 155 -3.38 34.90 18.30
CA GLN A 155 -3.45 33.44 18.56
C GLN A 155 -4.88 32.91 18.79
N GLN A 156 -5.84 33.41 18.02
CA GLN A 156 -7.25 33.03 18.11
C GLN A 156 -7.58 31.72 17.38
N HIS A 157 -8.76 31.16 17.67
CA HIS A 157 -9.31 30.04 16.93
C HIS A 157 -10.03 30.51 15.68
N LYS A 158 -10.01 29.69 14.64
CA LYS A 158 -10.95 29.79 13.52
C LYS A 158 -12.10 28.84 13.78
N VAL A 159 -13.31 29.38 13.81
CA VAL A 159 -14.53 28.68 14.21
C VAL A 159 -15.59 28.82 13.12
N ARG A 160 -16.43 27.80 12.97
CA ARG A 160 -17.66 27.86 12.15
C ARG A 160 -18.81 27.27 12.95
N GLN A 161 -20.03 27.80 12.80
CA GLN A 161 -21.19 27.28 13.54
C GLN A 161 -21.57 25.86 13.13
N ASN A 162 -21.66 25.61 11.82
CA ASN A 162 -22.04 24.32 11.25
C ASN A 162 -21.12 23.95 10.08
N ALA A 163 -21.16 22.67 9.68
CA ALA A 163 -20.51 22.21 8.46
C ALA A 163 -21.05 23.01 7.26
N GLY A 164 -20.16 23.75 6.58
CA GLY A 164 -20.50 24.61 5.43
C GLY A 164 -20.57 26.11 5.75
N SER A 165 -20.63 26.52 7.02
CA SER A 165 -20.54 27.93 7.39
C SER A 165 -19.13 28.47 7.19
N ARG A 166 -19.02 29.79 6.99
CA ARG A 166 -17.73 30.48 6.83
C ARG A 166 -16.95 30.46 8.15
N TRP A 167 -15.64 30.21 8.05
CA TRP A 167 -14.71 30.33 9.18
C TRP A 167 -14.57 31.79 9.63
N GLN A 168 -14.64 32.02 10.94
CA GLN A 168 -14.51 33.32 11.59
C GLN A 168 -13.51 33.21 12.75
N ALA A 169 -12.79 34.30 13.03
CA ALA A 169 -11.90 34.34 14.18
C ALA A 169 -12.74 34.45 15.47
N ALA A 170 -12.42 33.66 16.48
CA ALA A 170 -13.01 33.76 17.80
C ALA A 170 -12.07 33.25 18.91
N SER A 171 -12.27 33.73 20.12
CA SER A 171 -11.55 33.36 21.33
C SER A 171 -12.34 32.33 22.13
N PHE A 172 -11.67 31.22 22.45
CA PHE A 172 -12.20 30.17 23.32
C PHE A 172 -12.57 30.73 24.70
N VAL A 173 -13.67 30.24 25.26
CA VAL A 173 -14.16 30.61 26.60
C VAL A 173 -14.10 29.42 27.54
N LYS A 174 -14.76 28.31 27.19
CA LYS A 174 -14.88 27.10 28.02
C LYS A 174 -15.45 25.92 27.23
N PHE A 175 -15.30 24.73 27.78
CA PHE A 175 -16.05 23.55 27.36
C PHE A 175 -17.39 23.45 28.10
N VAL A 176 -18.39 22.88 27.43
CA VAL A 176 -19.73 22.57 27.97
C VAL A 176 -20.20 21.23 27.41
N TYR A 177 -21.20 20.63 28.04
CA TYR A 177 -21.69 19.29 27.70
C TYR A 177 -23.15 19.34 27.27
N LEU A 178 -23.41 19.02 26.00
CA LEU A 178 -24.73 19.02 25.38
C LEU A 178 -25.38 17.63 25.50
N LEU A 179 -26.52 17.56 26.17
CA LEU A 179 -27.36 16.36 26.24
C LEU A 179 -28.19 16.21 24.96
N LYS A 180 -28.69 14.99 24.71
CA LYS A 180 -29.52 14.69 23.52
C LYS A 180 -30.81 15.50 23.42
N ASP A 181 -31.37 15.91 24.55
CA ASP A 181 -32.58 16.73 24.62
C ASP A 181 -32.33 18.22 24.36
N GLY A 182 -31.06 18.61 24.16
CA GLY A 182 -30.65 19.99 23.92
C GLY A 182 -30.19 20.74 25.17
N THR A 183 -30.28 20.13 26.35
CA THR A 183 -29.80 20.74 27.61
C THR A 183 -28.29 20.91 27.58
N ILE A 184 -27.80 22.08 28.00
CA ILE A 184 -26.37 22.36 28.14
C ILE A 184 -26.03 22.28 29.64
N VAL A 185 -25.05 21.45 29.97
CA VAL A 185 -24.49 21.29 31.31
C VAL A 185 -23.11 21.93 31.35
N GLU A 186 -22.91 22.85 32.29
CA GLU A 186 -21.63 23.50 32.53
C GLU A 186 -20.70 22.58 33.32
N GLU A 187 -19.38 22.71 33.13
CA GLU A 187 -18.40 21.89 33.84
C GLU A 187 -18.51 22.02 35.38
N SER A 188 -18.92 23.19 35.88
CA SER A 188 -19.20 23.42 37.30
C SER A 188 -20.36 22.61 37.87
N GLU A 189 -21.26 22.13 37.00
CA GLU A 189 -22.42 21.29 37.37
C GLU A 189 -22.09 19.80 37.34
N ILE A 190 -20.89 19.42 36.92
CA ILE A 190 -20.44 18.03 36.89
C ILE A 190 -19.73 17.71 38.21
N ARG A 191 -20.04 16.55 38.79
CA ARG A 191 -19.48 16.09 40.06
C ARG A 191 -18.07 15.55 39.90
N ASP A 192 -17.93 14.58 39.00
CA ASP A 192 -16.71 13.84 38.73
C ASP A 192 -16.09 14.30 37.40
N GLU A 193 -14.84 13.90 37.10
CA GLU A 193 -14.25 14.19 35.80
C GLU A 193 -15.05 13.49 34.68
N PRO A 194 -15.41 14.20 33.59
CA PRO A 194 -16.14 13.61 32.47
C PRO A 194 -15.40 12.42 31.86
N GLU A 195 -16.06 11.25 31.81
CA GLU A 195 -15.46 10.01 31.33
C GLU A 195 -15.66 9.85 29.82
N PRO A 196 -14.63 9.69 28.99
CA PRO A 196 -14.78 9.50 27.55
C PRO A 196 -15.61 8.26 27.19
N ALA A 197 -16.56 8.44 26.28
CA ALA A 197 -17.48 7.37 25.85
C ALA A 197 -16.82 6.35 24.92
N ILE A 198 -15.75 6.74 24.21
CA ILE A 198 -15.05 5.89 23.25
C ILE A 198 -13.59 5.79 23.64
N ILE A 199 -13.19 4.58 24.04
CA ILE A 199 -11.82 4.22 24.37
C ILE A 199 -11.43 3.06 23.47
N VAL A 200 -10.31 3.20 22.77
CA VAL A 200 -9.81 2.17 21.86
C VAL A 200 -8.34 1.89 22.11
N PRO A 201 -7.86 0.67 21.83
CA PRO A 201 -6.44 0.40 21.76
C PRO A 201 -5.74 1.34 20.77
N GLU A 202 -4.56 1.84 21.13
CA GLU A 202 -3.77 2.79 20.33
C GLU A 202 -3.72 2.45 18.82
N LYS A 203 -3.50 1.18 18.50
CA LYS A 203 -3.41 0.65 17.13
C LYS A 203 -4.65 0.83 16.26
N GLN A 204 -5.79 1.17 16.86
CA GLN A 204 -7.01 1.47 16.11
C GLN A 204 -7.01 2.90 15.57
N VAL A 205 -6.08 3.75 16.04
CA VAL A 205 -5.81 5.08 15.51
C VAL A 205 -4.78 4.98 14.39
N ASP A 206 -4.98 5.79 13.35
CA ASP A 206 -4.15 5.81 12.15
C ASP A 206 -2.67 6.07 12.49
N SER A 207 -1.78 5.37 11.78
CA SER A 207 -0.36 5.30 12.11
C SER A 207 0.46 6.35 11.34
N PRO A 208 1.41 7.06 11.98
CA PRO A 208 2.14 8.14 11.33
C PRO A 208 3.15 7.65 10.29
N LEU A 209 3.45 8.51 9.32
CA LEU A 209 4.60 8.33 8.43
C LEU A 209 5.86 8.94 9.06
N VAL A 210 6.91 8.11 9.21
CA VAL A 210 8.18 8.52 9.81
C VAL A 210 9.16 9.02 8.74
N PHE A 211 9.64 10.26 8.88
CA PHE A 211 10.77 10.75 8.09
C PHE A 211 12.09 10.34 8.71
N VAL A 212 12.94 9.66 7.94
CA VAL A 212 14.27 9.24 8.39
C VAL A 212 15.33 10.07 7.67
N HIS A 213 16.03 10.93 8.40
CA HIS A 213 17.08 11.77 7.86
C HIS A 213 18.42 11.03 7.93
N LEU A 214 18.88 10.54 6.78
CA LEU A 214 20.17 9.87 6.65
C LEU A 214 21.24 10.91 6.31
N GLU A 215 22.46 10.74 6.82
CA GLU A 215 23.56 11.66 6.53
C GLU A 215 23.93 11.62 5.03
N ASP A 216 24.19 10.42 4.52
CA ASP A 216 24.59 10.15 3.14
C ASP A 216 23.73 9.04 2.51
N ASP A 217 24.14 8.55 1.32
CA ASP A 217 23.45 7.48 0.60
C ASP A 217 24.06 6.09 0.83
N SER A 218 24.69 5.88 1.99
CA SER A 218 25.11 4.56 2.46
C SER A 218 23.94 3.58 2.48
N LYS A 219 24.17 2.38 1.93
CA LYS A 219 23.12 1.36 1.76
C LYS A 219 22.65 0.76 3.09
N MET A 220 23.58 0.53 4.03
CA MET A 220 23.27 -0.16 5.29
C MET A 220 22.29 0.62 6.17
N PRO A 221 22.51 1.92 6.49
CA PRO A 221 21.55 2.68 7.31
C PRO A 221 20.17 2.80 6.67
N TYR A 222 20.12 3.00 5.35
CA TYR A 222 18.86 3.00 4.60
C TYR A 222 18.12 1.65 4.72
N ALA A 223 18.84 0.54 4.57
CA ALA A 223 18.26 -0.79 4.65
C ALA A 223 17.70 -1.05 6.05
N VAL A 224 18.50 -0.83 7.10
CA VAL A 224 18.08 -1.03 8.49
C VAL A 224 16.89 -0.16 8.85
N ALA A 225 16.92 1.14 8.51
CA ALA A 225 15.79 2.03 8.80
C ALA A 225 14.50 1.57 8.09
N LYS A 226 14.61 1.09 6.85
CA LYS A 226 13.47 0.57 6.10
C LYS A 226 12.93 -0.74 6.69
N MET A 227 13.82 -1.60 7.16
CA MET A 227 13.48 -2.86 7.79
C MET A 227 12.84 -2.63 9.16
N ALA A 228 13.42 -1.77 10.00
CA ALA A 228 12.86 -1.44 11.30
C ALA A 228 11.47 -0.81 11.14
N ALA A 229 11.33 0.15 10.22
CA ALA A 229 10.03 0.74 9.89
C ALA A 229 9.00 -0.31 9.49
N HIS A 230 9.36 -1.18 8.55
CA HIS A 230 8.44 -2.17 7.99
C HIS A 230 8.21 -3.31 8.99
N PHE A 231 9.25 -4.07 9.34
CA PHE A 231 9.16 -5.35 10.05
C PHE A 231 9.12 -5.30 11.58
N ILE A 232 9.57 -4.21 12.19
CA ILE A 232 9.62 -4.10 13.66
C ILE A 232 8.49 -3.20 14.14
N PHE A 233 8.36 -2.01 13.56
CA PHE A 233 7.42 -1.00 14.04
C PHE A 233 6.11 -0.95 13.26
N GLY A 234 6.06 -1.55 12.07
CA GLY A 234 4.86 -1.55 11.24
C GLY A 234 4.45 -0.17 10.72
N VAL A 235 5.35 0.81 10.64
CA VAL A 235 5.04 2.20 10.23
C VAL A 235 5.50 2.51 8.81
N GLN A 236 4.76 3.40 8.13
CA GLN A 236 5.25 3.97 6.87
C GLN A 236 6.48 4.84 7.11
N SER A 237 7.44 4.80 6.18
CA SER A 237 8.66 5.62 6.32
C SER A 237 9.09 6.29 5.03
N GLN A 238 9.72 7.46 5.13
CA GLN A 238 10.35 8.18 4.03
C GLN A 238 11.77 8.62 4.40
N CYS A 239 12.77 7.95 3.81
CA CYS A 239 14.16 8.35 4.00
C CYS A 239 14.51 9.57 3.13
N VAL A 240 15.24 10.51 3.70
CA VAL A 240 15.74 11.72 3.04
C VAL A 240 17.24 11.81 3.33
N VAL A 241 18.04 11.99 2.28
CA VAL A 241 19.50 12.10 2.44
C VAL A 241 19.88 13.57 2.60
N ARG A 242 20.45 13.90 3.76
CA ARG A 242 20.83 15.26 4.16
C ARG A 242 21.80 15.89 3.16
N GLN A 243 22.88 15.19 2.80
CA GLN A 243 23.84 15.70 1.82
C GLN A 243 23.21 15.98 0.45
N LYS A 244 22.24 15.17 0.01
CA LYS A 244 21.56 15.36 -1.29
C LYS A 244 20.65 16.58 -1.28
N PHE A 245 19.96 16.83 -0.16
CA PHE A 245 19.13 18.02 0.00
C PHE A 245 19.98 19.29 0.17
N ALA A 246 21.06 19.23 0.96
CA ALA A 246 21.95 20.36 1.24
C ALA A 246 22.58 20.97 -0.03
N ARG A 247 22.80 20.15 -1.07
CA ARG A 247 23.30 20.56 -2.38
C ARG A 247 22.25 21.26 -3.26
N GLN A 248 20.97 21.23 -2.88
CA GLN A 248 19.91 21.89 -3.62
C GLN A 248 19.76 23.36 -3.19
N ARG A 249 19.49 24.25 -4.14
CA ARG A 249 19.25 25.68 -3.90
C ARG A 249 18.05 26.15 -4.73
N GLY A 250 17.31 27.14 -4.22
CA GLY A 250 16.14 27.73 -4.88
C GLY A 250 15.17 26.68 -5.41
N ASN A 251 14.78 26.83 -6.68
CA ASN A 251 13.82 25.95 -7.37
C ASN A 251 14.20 24.46 -7.34
N LYS A 252 15.50 24.11 -7.29
CA LYS A 252 15.93 22.71 -7.23
C LYS A 252 15.57 22.05 -5.90
N ALA A 253 15.61 22.79 -4.79
CA ALA A 253 15.19 22.29 -3.48
C ALA A 253 13.68 22.03 -3.47
N GLU A 254 12.90 22.90 -4.11
CA GLU A 254 11.46 22.71 -4.23
C GLU A 254 11.09 21.53 -5.14
N GLN A 255 11.82 21.31 -6.23
CA GLN A 255 11.64 20.13 -7.07
C GLN A 255 12.00 18.85 -6.32
N TYR A 256 13.06 18.88 -5.49
CA TYR A 256 13.39 17.75 -4.62
C TYR A 256 12.24 17.44 -3.66
N CYS A 257 11.71 18.44 -2.94
CA CYS A 257 10.57 18.27 -2.05
C CYS A 257 9.31 17.83 -2.82
N SER A 258 9.08 18.30 -4.05
CA SER A 258 7.97 17.85 -4.90
C SER A 258 8.06 16.35 -5.19
N ASN A 259 9.26 15.85 -5.49
CA ASN A 259 9.48 14.42 -5.68
C ASN A 259 9.32 13.61 -4.38
N VAL A 260 9.57 14.22 -3.22
CA VAL A 260 9.30 13.59 -1.91
C VAL A 260 7.79 13.56 -1.64
N CYS A 261 7.06 14.65 -1.93
CA CYS A 261 5.61 14.74 -1.82
C CYS A 261 4.92 13.64 -2.65
N LEU A 262 5.37 13.38 -3.88
CA LEU A 262 4.86 12.26 -4.69
C LEU A 262 4.96 10.91 -3.96
N LYS A 263 6.12 10.63 -3.37
CA LYS A 263 6.35 9.38 -2.60
C LYS A 263 5.49 9.29 -1.35
N VAL A 264 5.32 10.39 -0.64
CA VAL A 264 4.48 10.45 0.56
C VAL A 264 3.03 10.18 0.18
N ASN A 265 2.53 10.84 -0.86
CA ASN A 265 1.17 10.68 -1.34
C ASN A 265 0.87 9.22 -1.75
N THR A 266 1.77 8.57 -2.50
CA THR A 266 1.60 7.16 -2.87
C THR A 266 1.63 6.20 -1.67
N LYS A 267 2.37 6.51 -0.61
CA LYS A 267 2.47 5.65 0.59
C LYS A 267 1.29 5.78 1.53
N LEU A 268 0.70 6.96 1.57
CA LEU A 268 -0.49 7.24 2.36
C LEU A 268 -1.76 6.93 1.56
N ALA A 269 -1.65 6.56 0.29
CA ALA A 269 -2.78 6.22 -0.56
C ALA A 269 -3.50 4.98 -0.06
N ASP A 270 -4.82 5.09 0.05
CA ASP A 270 -5.68 4.02 0.53
C ASP A 270 -7.02 3.95 -0.21
N LYS A 271 -7.89 3.02 0.20
CA LYS A 271 -9.22 2.82 -0.41
C LYS A 271 -10.12 4.05 -0.28
N VAL A 272 -9.95 4.82 0.79
CA VAL A 272 -10.78 5.97 1.17
C VAL A 272 -10.28 7.25 0.51
N ASN A 273 -9.00 7.59 0.67
CA ASN A 273 -8.40 8.80 0.15
C ASN A 273 -7.97 8.69 -1.32
N GLN A 274 -7.78 7.46 -1.83
CA GLN A 274 -7.35 7.14 -3.19
C GLN A 274 -6.23 8.06 -3.72
N GLY A 275 -5.22 8.34 -2.89
CA GLY A 275 -4.11 9.22 -3.23
C GLY A 275 -3.41 8.79 -4.52
N ARG A 276 -3.43 9.66 -5.54
CA ARG A 276 -2.76 9.43 -6.84
C ARG A 276 -1.74 10.51 -7.13
N ALA A 277 -0.67 10.10 -7.81
CA ALA A 277 0.42 11.00 -8.16
C ALA A 277 0.03 11.94 -9.33
N TRP A 278 -0.76 11.44 -10.28
CA TRP A 278 -1.37 12.19 -11.37
C TRP A 278 -2.59 11.42 -11.90
N ASP A 279 -3.41 12.10 -12.69
CA ASP A 279 -4.45 11.46 -13.48
C ASP A 279 -3.89 11.11 -14.86
N THR A 280 -4.13 9.87 -15.30
CA THR A 280 -3.76 9.39 -16.65
C THR A 280 -4.97 9.25 -17.54
N HIS A 281 -6.14 9.69 -17.11
CA HIS A 281 -7.25 9.82 -18.01
C HIS A 281 -7.10 11.08 -18.87
N PHE A 282 -7.63 11.01 -20.09
CA PHE A 282 -7.59 12.11 -21.05
C PHE A 282 -8.96 12.36 -21.67
N ARG A 283 -9.18 13.59 -22.13
CA ARG A 283 -10.30 13.98 -22.99
C ARG A 283 -9.76 14.57 -24.27
N ARG A 284 -10.03 13.94 -25.42
CA ARG A 284 -9.65 14.51 -26.74
C ARG A 284 -10.37 15.83 -27.02
N THR A 285 -11.60 15.97 -26.54
CA THR A 285 -12.40 17.20 -26.62
C THR A 285 -13.17 17.41 -25.32
N PRO A 286 -13.52 18.65 -24.94
CA PRO A 286 -14.26 18.93 -23.70
C PRO A 286 -15.59 18.17 -23.57
N SER A 287 -16.24 17.88 -24.70
CA SER A 287 -17.52 17.19 -24.81
C SER A 287 -17.42 15.66 -24.69
N GLN A 288 -16.22 15.08 -24.80
CA GLN A 288 -16.04 13.63 -24.67
C GLN A 288 -15.86 13.19 -23.20
N PRO A 289 -16.29 11.97 -22.86
CA PRO A 289 -16.05 11.40 -21.54
C PRO A 289 -14.54 11.23 -21.30
N LEU A 290 -14.16 11.29 -20.03
CA LEU A 290 -12.79 11.08 -19.59
C LEU A 290 -12.41 9.61 -19.83
N THR A 291 -11.48 9.34 -20.75
CA THR A 291 -11.07 7.98 -21.14
C THR A 291 -9.75 7.58 -20.50
N SER A 292 -9.64 6.35 -20.00
CA SER A 292 -8.39 5.80 -19.48
C SER A 292 -7.39 5.53 -20.61
N HIS A 293 -6.09 5.70 -20.35
CA HIS A 293 -5.04 5.23 -21.25
C HIS A 293 -4.83 3.71 -21.21
N ILE A 294 -5.42 2.99 -20.26
CA ILE A 294 -5.35 1.52 -20.13
C ILE A 294 -6.75 0.88 -20.10
N PRO A 295 -7.66 1.20 -21.04
CA PRO A 295 -9.09 0.90 -20.94
C PRO A 295 -9.38 -0.58 -20.66
N TRP A 296 -8.59 -1.49 -21.23
CA TRP A 296 -8.71 -2.94 -21.04
C TRP A 296 -8.69 -3.38 -19.57
N VAL A 297 -7.86 -2.75 -18.73
CA VAL A 297 -7.77 -3.05 -17.28
C VAL A 297 -9.03 -2.60 -16.52
N HIS A 298 -9.78 -1.64 -17.06
CA HIS A 298 -10.99 -1.08 -16.45
C HIS A 298 -12.28 -1.82 -16.84
N GLU A 299 -12.28 -2.62 -17.91
CA GLU A 299 -13.49 -3.31 -18.40
C GLU A 299 -14.10 -4.26 -17.37
N VAL A 300 -13.23 -4.94 -16.60
CA VAL A 300 -13.58 -5.86 -15.53
C VAL A 300 -12.50 -5.82 -14.46
N PRO A 301 -12.78 -6.26 -13.21
CA PRO A 301 -11.75 -6.38 -12.18
C PRO A 301 -10.55 -7.18 -12.66
N THR A 302 -9.43 -6.48 -12.89
CA THR A 302 -8.22 -7.05 -13.48
C THR A 302 -7.08 -6.89 -12.50
N LEU A 303 -6.56 -8.01 -12.01
CA LEU A 303 -5.43 -8.05 -11.10
C LEU A 303 -4.12 -8.08 -11.89
N VAL A 304 -3.39 -6.97 -11.90
CA VAL A 304 -2.08 -6.87 -12.56
C VAL A 304 -0.98 -7.16 -11.54
N ILE A 305 -0.19 -8.21 -11.76
CA ILE A 305 0.84 -8.69 -10.83
C ILE A 305 2.21 -8.57 -11.49
N GLY A 306 3.21 -8.13 -10.74
CA GLY A 306 4.61 -8.28 -11.08
C GLY A 306 5.29 -9.22 -10.10
N LEU A 307 6.15 -10.13 -10.57
CA LEU A 307 6.99 -10.97 -9.73
C LEU A 307 8.45 -10.88 -10.17
N GLY A 308 9.31 -10.48 -9.24
CA GLY A 308 10.75 -10.35 -9.44
C GLY A 308 11.53 -11.12 -8.39
N CYS A 309 12.74 -11.54 -8.73
CA CYS A 309 13.61 -12.28 -7.83
C CYS A 309 14.96 -11.59 -7.67
N SER A 310 15.55 -11.68 -6.47
CA SER A 310 16.92 -11.25 -6.20
C SER A 310 17.67 -12.37 -5.49
N LYS A 311 18.89 -12.67 -5.93
CA LYS A 311 19.72 -13.74 -5.36
C LYS A 311 20.83 -13.14 -4.50
N GLY A 312 21.12 -13.77 -3.37
CA GLY A 312 22.28 -13.44 -2.53
C GLY A 312 23.59 -13.77 -3.24
N ILE A 313 24.66 -13.07 -2.87
CA ILE A 313 26.02 -13.34 -3.33
C ILE A 313 26.70 -14.22 -2.27
N GLY A 314 27.21 -15.39 -2.65
CA GLY A 314 27.92 -16.30 -1.74
C GLY A 314 27.42 -17.75 -1.77
N GLN A 315 27.91 -18.58 -0.85
CA GLN A 315 27.66 -20.04 -0.81
C GLN A 315 26.21 -20.43 -0.44
N ASP A 316 25.44 -19.54 0.20
CA ASP A 316 24.14 -19.90 0.77
C ASP A 316 22.94 -19.87 -0.20
N SER A 317 23.11 -19.44 -1.46
CA SER A 317 22.08 -19.50 -2.52
C SER A 317 20.66 -18.98 -2.19
N VAL A 318 20.49 -18.13 -1.17
CA VAL A 318 19.17 -17.58 -0.83
C VAL A 318 18.67 -16.68 -1.95
N THR A 319 17.44 -16.91 -2.39
CA THR A 319 16.70 -16.03 -3.29
C THR A 319 15.56 -15.39 -2.52
N VAL A 320 15.36 -14.11 -2.75
CA VAL A 320 14.18 -13.37 -2.30
C VAL A 320 13.27 -13.19 -3.48
N ILE A 321 12.01 -13.54 -3.29
CA ILE A 321 10.93 -13.33 -4.25
C ILE A 321 10.12 -12.15 -3.75
N GLY A 322 10.06 -11.09 -4.55
CA GLY A 322 9.21 -9.94 -4.32
C GLY A 322 8.07 -9.95 -5.34
N ALA A 323 6.86 -9.71 -4.86
CA ALA A 323 5.69 -9.57 -5.71
C ALA A 323 4.92 -8.30 -5.35
N SER A 324 4.29 -7.70 -6.35
CA SER A 324 3.49 -6.49 -6.21
C SER A 324 2.28 -6.59 -7.12
N ALA A 325 1.14 -6.12 -6.65
CA ALA A 325 -0.10 -6.16 -7.40
C ALA A 325 -0.79 -4.79 -7.40
N ALA A 326 -1.26 -4.37 -8.56
CA ALA A 326 -2.11 -3.20 -8.69
C ALA A 326 -3.48 -3.47 -8.03
N LEU A 327 -3.87 -2.63 -7.09
CA LEU A 327 -5.13 -2.73 -6.37
C LEU A 327 -6.21 -1.83 -6.97
N ASP A 328 -5.84 -0.71 -7.56
CA ASP A 328 -6.77 0.22 -8.19
C ASP A 328 -6.73 0.13 -9.71
N THR A 329 -7.78 0.63 -10.36
CA THR A 329 -7.92 0.57 -11.82
C THR A 329 -6.86 1.36 -12.57
N ASN A 330 -6.19 2.33 -11.94
CA ASN A 330 -5.12 3.12 -12.56
C ASN A 330 -3.75 2.52 -12.31
N CYS A 331 -3.67 1.38 -11.61
CA CYS A 331 -2.43 0.71 -11.29
C CYS A 331 -1.38 1.59 -10.59
N MET A 332 -1.82 2.43 -9.64
CA MET A 332 -0.95 3.30 -8.85
C MET A 332 -0.85 2.88 -7.37
N ILE A 333 -1.86 2.20 -6.85
CA ILE A 333 -1.90 1.67 -5.48
C ILE A 333 -1.51 0.20 -5.53
N MET A 334 -0.50 -0.19 -4.76
CA MET A 334 0.18 -1.48 -4.92
C MET A 334 0.17 -2.31 -3.64
N ALA A 335 -0.47 -3.48 -3.65
CA ALA A 335 -0.21 -4.55 -2.70
C ALA A 335 1.18 -5.13 -2.90
N GLN A 336 1.80 -5.63 -1.83
CA GLN A 336 3.12 -6.25 -1.87
C GLN A 336 3.19 -7.48 -0.98
N ASP A 337 3.94 -8.49 -1.43
CA ASP A 337 4.35 -9.62 -0.59
C ASP A 337 5.78 -10.03 -0.96
N MET A 338 6.52 -10.54 0.00
CA MET A 338 7.90 -10.97 -0.15
C MET A 338 8.12 -12.27 0.60
N LYS A 339 8.85 -13.20 -0.02
CA LYS A 339 9.24 -14.47 0.58
C LYS A 339 10.72 -14.73 0.36
N PHE A 340 11.36 -15.29 1.39
CA PHE A 340 12.71 -15.80 1.32
C PHE A 340 12.63 -17.29 0.96
N TRP A 341 13.51 -17.71 0.08
CA TRP A 341 13.59 -19.09 -0.39
C TRP A 341 15.05 -19.48 -0.50
N GLN A 342 15.41 -20.63 0.05
CA GLN A 342 16.73 -21.22 -0.11
C GLN A 342 16.56 -22.55 -0.82
N SER A 343 17.16 -22.70 -2.00
CA SER A 343 17.27 -24.02 -2.63
C SER A 343 18.32 -24.82 -1.87
N LYS A 344 18.04 -26.07 -1.50
CA LYS A 344 19.15 -26.99 -1.24
C LYS A 344 19.82 -27.30 -2.58
N ALA A 345 21.14 -27.53 -2.53
CA ALA A 345 21.89 -27.86 -3.72
C ALA A 345 21.47 -29.26 -4.18
N SER A 346 20.85 -29.36 -5.36
CA SER A 346 20.48 -30.66 -5.91
C SER A 346 21.71 -31.56 -6.00
N LYS A 347 21.61 -32.80 -5.48
CA LYS A 347 22.62 -33.86 -5.65
C LYS A 347 22.97 -34.13 -7.13
N SER A 348 22.13 -33.69 -8.07
CA SER A 348 22.30 -33.86 -9.52
C SER A 348 23.06 -32.72 -10.22
N GLY A 349 23.50 -31.68 -9.51
CA GLY A 349 24.23 -30.54 -10.07
C GLY A 349 23.42 -29.60 -10.99
N LYS A 350 22.15 -29.90 -11.28
CA LYS A 350 21.24 -29.02 -12.02
C LYS A 350 20.40 -28.19 -11.04
N SER A 351 20.78 -26.93 -10.83
CA SER A 351 19.95 -25.95 -10.14
C SER A 351 18.69 -25.69 -10.97
N ARG A 352 17.54 -26.20 -10.53
CA ARG A 352 16.25 -25.84 -11.12
C ARG A 352 15.91 -24.41 -10.71
N SER A 353 15.77 -23.51 -11.68
CA SER A 353 15.37 -22.12 -11.45
C SER A 353 13.87 -21.96 -11.15
N LEU A 354 13.21 -23.01 -10.63
CA LEU A 354 11.79 -23.01 -10.34
C LEU A 354 11.55 -22.46 -8.93
N ILE A 355 10.55 -21.61 -8.81
CA ILE A 355 10.05 -21.16 -7.51
C ILE A 355 9.23 -22.31 -6.90
N SER A 356 9.40 -22.56 -5.60
CA SER A 356 8.59 -23.54 -4.88
C SER A 356 7.08 -23.24 -5.02
N SER A 357 6.29 -24.31 -5.16
CA SER A 357 4.83 -24.24 -5.19
C SER A 357 4.28 -23.51 -3.97
N SER A 358 4.77 -23.84 -2.78
CA SER A 358 4.26 -23.33 -1.50
C SER A 358 4.41 -21.80 -1.43
N VAL A 359 5.57 -21.29 -1.86
CA VAL A 359 5.91 -19.87 -1.88
C VAL A 359 5.03 -19.11 -2.86
N LEU A 360 4.90 -19.62 -4.08
CA LEU A 360 4.12 -18.94 -5.12
C LEU A 360 2.63 -18.95 -4.78
N ILE A 361 2.09 -20.08 -4.30
CA ILE A 361 0.69 -20.18 -3.86
C ILE A 361 0.41 -19.16 -2.76
N HIS A 362 1.26 -19.05 -1.73
CA HIS A 362 1.09 -18.07 -0.66
C HIS A 362 1.07 -16.63 -1.15
N ILE A 363 2.03 -16.25 -1.98
CA ILE A 363 2.09 -14.90 -2.55
C ILE A 363 0.81 -14.59 -3.35
N ILE A 364 0.34 -15.54 -4.16
CA ILE A 364 -0.86 -15.35 -4.97
C ILE A 364 -2.10 -15.21 -4.08
N LYS A 365 -2.28 -16.07 -3.07
CA LYS A 365 -3.38 -15.97 -2.09
C LYS A 365 -3.39 -14.59 -1.43
N SER A 366 -2.24 -14.15 -0.96
CA SER A 366 -2.04 -12.86 -0.29
C SER A 366 -2.46 -11.69 -1.18
N LEU A 367 -1.93 -11.61 -2.42
CA LEU A 367 -2.25 -10.54 -3.35
C LEU A 367 -3.70 -10.58 -3.83
N PHE A 368 -4.27 -11.78 -4.01
CA PHE A 368 -5.66 -11.99 -4.43
C PHE A 368 -6.66 -11.50 -3.36
N VAL A 369 -6.39 -11.80 -2.08
CA VAL A 369 -7.19 -11.30 -0.95
C VAL A 369 -7.03 -9.79 -0.78
N GLN A 370 -5.81 -9.25 -0.87
CA GLN A 370 -5.57 -7.80 -0.78
C GLN A 370 -6.35 -7.03 -1.86
N PHE A 371 -6.44 -7.57 -3.09
CA PHE A 371 -7.28 -7.00 -4.14
C PHE A 371 -8.75 -6.98 -3.76
N TYR A 372 -9.29 -8.10 -3.28
CA TYR A 372 -10.69 -8.17 -2.85
C TYR A 372 -10.99 -7.18 -1.73
N LEU A 373 -10.16 -7.13 -0.68
CA LEU A 373 -10.35 -6.18 0.41
C LEU A 373 -10.41 -4.75 -0.14
N PHE A 374 -9.49 -4.39 -1.03
CA PHE A 374 -9.45 -3.06 -1.61
C PHE A 374 -10.64 -2.74 -2.53
N ARG A 375 -11.11 -3.72 -3.31
CA ARG A 375 -12.10 -3.52 -4.39
C ARG A 375 -13.53 -3.92 -4.05
N ASP A 376 -13.73 -4.67 -2.98
CA ASP A 376 -14.97 -5.40 -2.66
C ASP A 376 -15.46 -6.32 -3.79
N GLU A 377 -14.58 -6.67 -4.73
CA GLU A 377 -14.87 -7.53 -5.87
C GLU A 377 -13.64 -8.39 -6.20
N TRP A 378 -13.87 -9.66 -6.48
CA TRP A 378 -12.80 -10.60 -6.83
C TRP A 378 -12.30 -10.34 -8.26
N PRO A 379 -11.00 -10.52 -8.52
CA PRO A 379 -10.47 -10.42 -9.88
C PRO A 379 -11.18 -11.39 -10.83
N LYS A 380 -11.49 -10.90 -12.03
CA LYS A 380 -11.97 -11.72 -13.17
C LYS A 380 -10.83 -12.04 -14.13
N ARG A 381 -9.81 -11.18 -14.20
CA ARG A 381 -8.61 -11.36 -15.04
C ARG A 381 -7.34 -11.20 -14.23
N ILE A 382 -6.28 -11.90 -14.64
CA ILE A 382 -4.92 -11.72 -14.12
C ILE A 382 -3.97 -11.43 -15.28
N LEU A 383 -3.22 -10.33 -15.16
CA LEU A 383 -2.10 -10.01 -16.05
C LEU A 383 -0.80 -10.12 -15.23
N TYR A 384 -0.03 -11.17 -15.46
CA TYR A 384 1.11 -11.55 -14.63
C TYR A 384 2.44 -11.30 -15.36
N TYR A 385 3.23 -10.34 -14.88
CA TYR A 385 4.56 -10.02 -15.39
C TYR A 385 5.64 -10.71 -14.54
N ARG A 386 6.45 -11.57 -15.16
CA ARG A 386 7.47 -12.40 -14.51
C ARG A 386 8.87 -12.01 -14.95
N GLU A 387 9.75 -11.65 -14.02
CA GLU A 387 11.18 -11.35 -14.30
C GLU A 387 12.11 -12.29 -13.58
N GLY A 388 13.18 -12.75 -14.25
CA GLY A 388 14.21 -13.60 -13.67
C GLY A 388 14.21 -15.04 -14.18
N LEU A 389 13.41 -15.35 -15.22
CA LEU A 389 13.55 -16.57 -16.01
C LEU A 389 14.59 -16.36 -17.12
N SER A 390 15.50 -17.31 -17.30
CA SER A 390 16.52 -17.28 -18.37
C SER A 390 15.86 -17.49 -19.74
N GLU A 391 16.46 -17.01 -20.84
CA GLU A 391 15.88 -17.17 -22.19
C GLU A 391 15.65 -18.64 -22.62
N GLY A 392 16.29 -19.60 -21.93
CA GLY A 392 16.08 -21.05 -22.12
C GLY A 392 15.17 -21.70 -21.07
N PHE A 393 14.25 -20.96 -20.44
CA PHE A 393 13.29 -21.56 -19.50
C PHE A 393 12.46 -22.65 -20.21
N SER A 394 12.15 -23.73 -19.50
CA SER A 394 11.29 -24.78 -20.05
C SER A 394 9.83 -24.37 -19.96
N THR A 395 9.02 -24.80 -20.92
CA THR A 395 7.54 -24.74 -20.84
C THR A 395 7.03 -25.32 -19.52
N GLU A 396 7.74 -26.28 -18.94
CA GLU A 396 7.48 -26.86 -17.62
C GLU A 396 7.52 -25.81 -16.50
N ALA A 397 8.48 -24.88 -16.49
CA ALA A 397 8.55 -23.83 -15.45
C ALA A 397 7.36 -22.87 -15.51
N ILE A 398 6.93 -22.49 -16.72
CA ILE A 398 5.72 -21.66 -16.89
C ILE A 398 4.48 -22.44 -16.47
N ASN A 399 4.33 -23.68 -16.91
CA ASN A 399 3.19 -24.53 -16.54
C ASN A 399 3.13 -24.77 -15.03
N HIS A 400 4.29 -24.92 -14.38
CA HIS A 400 4.40 -24.98 -12.93
C HIS A 400 3.88 -23.71 -12.27
N GLU A 401 4.43 -22.53 -12.61
CA GLU A 401 3.99 -21.28 -12.01
C GLU A 401 2.50 -20.99 -12.29
N MET A 402 2.00 -21.28 -13.50
CA MET A 402 0.58 -21.19 -13.86
C MET A 402 -0.32 -22.06 -12.98
N ARG A 403 0.08 -23.30 -12.70
CA ARG A 403 -0.65 -24.19 -11.78
C ARG A 403 -0.67 -23.63 -10.36
N CYS A 404 0.44 -23.07 -9.88
CA CYS A 404 0.49 -22.43 -8.56
C CYS A 404 -0.41 -21.19 -8.48
N ILE A 405 -0.45 -20.35 -9.52
CA ILE A 405 -1.36 -19.20 -9.58
C ILE A 405 -2.81 -19.66 -9.49
N ARG A 406 -3.20 -20.69 -10.26
CA ARG A 406 -4.55 -21.26 -10.22
C ARG A 406 -4.88 -21.86 -8.86
N LYS A 407 -4.00 -22.68 -8.29
CA LYS A 407 -4.19 -23.30 -6.96
C LYS A 407 -4.35 -22.23 -5.88
N GLY A 408 -3.52 -21.17 -5.88
CA GLY A 408 -3.65 -20.05 -4.95
C GLY A 408 -4.99 -19.32 -5.06
N CYS A 409 -5.45 -19.03 -6.29
CA CYS A 409 -6.78 -18.44 -6.48
C CYS A 409 -7.89 -19.39 -6.02
N GLN A 410 -7.79 -20.68 -6.36
CA GLN A 410 -8.80 -21.67 -6.01
C GLN A 410 -8.91 -21.85 -4.50
N GLU A 411 -7.82 -21.99 -3.76
CA GLU A 411 -7.84 -22.18 -2.31
C GLU A 411 -8.57 -21.04 -1.58
N VAL A 412 -8.45 -19.81 -2.09
CA VAL A 412 -9.18 -18.65 -1.55
C VAL A 412 -10.66 -18.70 -1.93
N LEU A 413 -10.96 -19.12 -3.15
CA LEU A 413 -12.34 -19.16 -3.63
C LEU A 413 -13.11 -20.35 -3.02
N SER A 414 -12.48 -21.52 -2.84
CA SER A 414 -13.12 -22.75 -2.38
C SER A 414 -13.54 -22.74 -0.91
N SER A 415 -13.00 -21.83 -0.10
CA SER A 415 -13.47 -21.62 1.26
C SER A 415 -14.80 -20.86 1.32
N ARG A 416 -15.36 -20.43 0.17
CA ARG A 416 -16.61 -19.68 0.10
C ARG A 416 -17.79 -20.62 -0.15
N PRO A 417 -18.93 -20.47 0.57
CA PRO A 417 -20.11 -21.31 0.39
C PRO A 417 -20.64 -21.34 -1.05
N GLU A 418 -20.53 -20.23 -1.78
CA GLU A 418 -21.01 -20.07 -3.16
C GLU A 418 -20.05 -20.61 -4.23
N PHE A 419 -18.88 -21.14 -3.83
CA PHE A 419 -17.92 -21.66 -4.79
C PHE A 419 -18.32 -23.04 -5.31
N GLY A 420 -18.60 -23.11 -6.61
CA GLY A 420 -18.73 -24.35 -7.37
C GLY A 420 -17.89 -24.28 -8.63
N CYS A 421 -17.04 -25.28 -8.84
CA CYS A 421 -16.28 -25.43 -10.08
C CYS A 421 -17.19 -26.06 -11.16
N PRO A 422 -17.44 -25.39 -12.31
CA PRO A 422 -18.26 -25.96 -13.38
C PRO A 422 -17.64 -27.19 -14.07
N ASN A 423 -16.40 -27.54 -13.72
CA ASN A 423 -15.61 -28.60 -14.33
C ASN A 423 -14.91 -29.42 -13.23
N GLU A 424 -15.67 -29.83 -12.21
CA GLU A 424 -15.15 -30.45 -10.98
C GLU A 424 -14.27 -31.68 -11.28
N GLU A 425 -14.72 -32.57 -12.16
CA GLU A 425 -14.02 -33.80 -12.55
C GLU A 425 -12.59 -33.53 -13.06
N LYS A 426 -12.40 -32.54 -13.94
CA LYS A 426 -11.08 -32.22 -14.52
C LYS A 426 -10.28 -31.23 -13.67
N CYS A 427 -10.94 -30.46 -12.80
CA CYS A 427 -10.27 -29.44 -11.98
C CYS A 427 -9.41 -30.07 -10.88
N SER A 428 -9.82 -31.21 -10.33
CA SER A 428 -9.10 -32.01 -9.32
C SER A 428 -8.47 -31.17 -8.18
N GLY A 429 -9.15 -30.12 -7.71
CA GLY A 429 -8.65 -29.27 -6.61
C GLY A 429 -7.39 -28.43 -6.91
N ARG A 430 -7.00 -28.25 -8.18
CA ARG A 430 -5.81 -27.45 -8.60
C ARG A 430 -6.13 -26.16 -9.37
N GLY A 431 -7.42 -25.88 -9.56
CA GLY A 431 -7.95 -24.72 -10.25
C GLY A 431 -7.99 -24.95 -11.76
N CYS A 432 -8.98 -24.37 -12.43
CA CYS A 432 -9.13 -24.44 -13.88
C CYS A 432 -9.70 -23.13 -14.43
N ILE A 433 -9.69 -22.97 -15.75
CA ILE A 433 -10.12 -21.74 -16.43
C ILE A 433 -11.57 -21.32 -16.14
N PHE A 434 -12.39 -22.26 -15.65
CA PHE A 434 -13.81 -22.02 -15.36
C PHE A 434 -14.09 -21.61 -13.92
N CYS A 435 -13.15 -21.84 -13.00
CA CYS A 435 -13.31 -21.55 -11.57
C CYS A 435 -12.29 -20.55 -11.02
N THR A 436 -11.26 -20.22 -11.79
CA THR A 436 -10.29 -19.17 -11.46
C THR A 436 -10.27 -18.11 -12.55
N PRO A 437 -9.72 -16.92 -12.28
CA PRO A 437 -9.59 -15.85 -13.29
C PRO A 437 -8.84 -16.31 -14.55
N LEU A 438 -9.11 -15.64 -15.68
CA LEU A 438 -8.34 -15.82 -16.92
C LEU A 438 -6.95 -15.21 -16.74
N ILE A 439 -5.90 -15.95 -17.11
CA ILE A 439 -4.51 -15.54 -16.90
C ILE A 439 -3.84 -15.21 -18.23
N THR A 440 -3.11 -14.10 -18.26
CA THR A 440 -2.10 -13.80 -19.28
C THR A 440 -0.74 -13.75 -18.61
N PHE A 441 0.19 -14.60 -19.05
CA PHE A 441 1.51 -14.75 -18.44
C PHE A 441 2.59 -14.11 -19.31
N VAL A 442 3.27 -13.09 -18.82
CA VAL A 442 4.26 -12.32 -19.61
C VAL A 442 5.63 -12.44 -18.96
N VAL A 443 6.58 -13.07 -19.65
CA VAL A 443 7.98 -13.13 -19.22
C VAL A 443 8.70 -11.87 -19.68
N CYS A 444 9.31 -11.17 -18.74
CA CYS A 444 10.02 -9.92 -18.95
C CYS A 444 11.54 -10.13 -18.88
N HIS A 445 12.21 -10.03 -20.01
CA HIS A 445 13.66 -10.14 -20.11
C HIS A 445 14.30 -8.76 -19.98
N THR A 446 14.88 -8.49 -18.80
CA THR A 446 15.44 -7.17 -18.48
C THR A 446 16.95 -7.05 -18.72
N ASN A 447 17.63 -8.15 -19.01
CA ASN A 447 19.07 -8.22 -19.27
C ASN A 447 19.33 -8.82 -20.66
N THR A 448 18.79 -8.19 -21.70
CA THR A 448 19.01 -8.61 -23.09
C THR A 448 20.24 -7.91 -23.69
N PRO A 449 20.98 -8.56 -24.61
CA PRO A 449 22.04 -7.90 -25.39
C PRO A 449 21.47 -6.92 -26.43
N ILE A 450 20.17 -6.98 -26.72
CA ILE A 450 19.48 -6.14 -27.70
C ILE A 450 19.71 -4.66 -27.40
N LYS A 451 20.09 -3.92 -28.44
CA LYS A 451 20.17 -2.46 -28.48
C LYS A 451 19.37 -1.96 -29.67
N ILE A 452 18.62 -0.89 -29.46
CA ILE A 452 17.87 -0.22 -30.51
C ILE A 452 18.37 1.22 -30.54
N VAL A 453 18.83 1.65 -31.70
CA VAL A 453 19.37 2.98 -31.94
C VAL A 453 18.59 3.62 -33.08
N PRO A 454 18.43 4.96 -33.07
CA PRO A 454 17.73 5.66 -34.14
C PRO A 454 18.54 5.51 -35.43
N ARG A 455 17.84 5.38 -36.57
CA ARG A 455 18.49 5.33 -37.89
C ARG A 455 18.98 6.72 -38.28
N GLU A 456 18.15 7.73 -38.03
CA GLU A 456 18.43 9.14 -38.28
C GLU A 456 18.27 9.97 -36.99
N GLU A 457 18.85 11.17 -36.92
CA GLU A 457 18.77 11.99 -35.71
C GLU A 457 17.33 12.37 -35.32
N SER A 458 16.42 12.48 -36.31
CA SER A 458 14.99 12.74 -36.10
C SER A 458 14.23 11.58 -35.44
N ASP A 459 14.75 10.36 -35.51
CA ASP A 459 14.11 9.15 -34.97
C ASP A 459 14.38 8.97 -33.47
N GLY A 460 15.02 9.96 -32.84
CA GLY A 460 15.41 9.84 -31.46
C GLY A 460 15.86 11.12 -30.80
N ASN A 461 16.42 10.96 -29.61
CA ASN A 461 17.00 12.03 -28.82
C ASN A 461 18.27 11.52 -28.14
N ARG A 462 19.38 12.27 -28.24
CA ARG A 462 20.68 11.91 -27.65
C ARG A 462 21.15 10.50 -28.02
N GLY A 463 21.02 10.13 -29.30
CA GLY A 463 21.43 8.82 -29.82
C GLY A 463 20.57 7.64 -29.33
N ASN A 464 19.38 7.91 -28.78
CA ASN A 464 18.42 6.91 -28.34
C ASN A 464 17.11 7.07 -29.10
N VAL A 465 16.43 5.97 -29.41
CA VAL A 465 15.07 6.04 -29.97
C VAL A 465 14.08 6.66 -28.99
N TRP A 466 12.97 7.18 -29.52
CA TRP A 466 11.90 7.77 -28.70
C TRP A 466 11.31 6.78 -27.68
N SER A 467 10.88 7.31 -26.52
CA SER A 467 10.09 6.55 -25.56
C SER A 467 8.82 6.01 -26.22
N GLY A 468 8.52 4.74 -26.03
CA GLY A 468 7.41 4.04 -26.68
C GLY A 468 7.80 3.28 -27.94
N THR A 469 9.06 3.33 -28.38
CA THR A 469 9.52 2.51 -29.51
C THR A 469 9.32 1.02 -29.20
N CYS A 470 8.49 0.38 -30.01
CA CYS A 470 8.18 -1.05 -29.95
C CYS A 470 8.74 -1.76 -31.18
N VAL A 471 9.35 -2.93 -31.01
CA VAL A 471 9.85 -3.79 -32.08
C VAL A 471 9.26 -5.17 -31.93
N ASP A 472 8.42 -5.57 -32.89
CA ASP A 472 7.49 -6.67 -32.72
C ASP A 472 7.46 -7.64 -33.92
N LYS A 473 8.24 -7.37 -34.98
CA LYS A 473 8.24 -8.14 -36.25
C LYS A 473 9.56 -8.81 -36.62
N THR A 474 10.71 -8.18 -36.32
CA THR A 474 11.99 -8.51 -36.98
C THR A 474 12.95 -9.33 -36.11
N ILE A 475 13.07 -9.00 -34.82
CA ILE A 475 14.02 -9.61 -33.88
C ILE A 475 13.34 -10.45 -32.80
N VAL A 476 12.08 -10.81 -33.05
CA VAL A 476 11.18 -11.49 -32.11
C VAL A 476 10.48 -12.65 -32.81
N ARG A 477 9.92 -13.58 -32.02
CA ARG A 477 9.17 -14.73 -32.52
C ARG A 477 7.82 -14.28 -33.08
N SER A 478 7.77 -14.04 -34.39
CA SER A 478 6.63 -13.44 -35.09
C SER A 478 5.64 -14.44 -35.70
N LYS A 479 5.93 -15.75 -35.68
CA LYS A 479 5.13 -16.79 -36.37
C LYS A 479 4.47 -17.83 -35.44
N GLU A 480 4.62 -17.72 -34.13
CA GLU A 480 3.95 -18.63 -33.19
C GLU A 480 2.51 -18.16 -32.94
N SER A 481 1.52 -18.99 -33.29
CA SER A 481 0.10 -18.77 -32.96
C SER A 481 -0.26 -19.37 -31.60
N PHE A 482 -1.25 -18.81 -30.91
CA PHE A 482 -1.86 -19.48 -29.76
C PHE A 482 -2.83 -20.55 -30.27
N SER A 483 -2.60 -21.81 -29.88
CA SER A 483 -3.60 -22.86 -30.08
C SER A 483 -4.55 -22.89 -28.88
N ILE A 484 -5.85 -22.84 -29.15
CA ILE A 484 -6.86 -23.16 -28.14
C ILE A 484 -6.80 -24.68 -27.95
N PRO A 485 -6.52 -25.20 -26.74
CA PRO A 485 -6.52 -26.64 -26.55
C PRO A 485 -7.94 -27.17 -26.82
N SER A 486 -8.04 -28.24 -27.64
CA SER A 486 -9.30 -28.83 -28.13
C SER A 486 -10.28 -29.25 -27.03
N ASP A 487 -9.76 -29.45 -25.82
CA ASP A 487 -10.48 -30.10 -24.72
C ASP A 487 -11.26 -29.12 -23.83
N PHE A 488 -11.25 -27.82 -24.15
CA PHE A 488 -11.90 -26.75 -23.39
C PHE A 488 -13.07 -26.14 -24.18
N ALA A 489 -14.23 -26.79 -24.10
CA ALA A 489 -15.47 -26.22 -24.62
C ALA A 489 -15.89 -24.97 -23.80
N PRO A 490 -16.52 -23.95 -24.43
CA PRO A 490 -17.10 -22.82 -23.73
C PRO A 490 -18.07 -23.28 -22.62
N SER A 491 -18.11 -22.55 -21.51
CA SER A 491 -19.07 -22.78 -20.43
C SER A 491 -19.97 -21.56 -20.25
N LYS A 492 -21.02 -21.65 -19.41
CA LYS A 492 -21.85 -20.49 -19.07
C LYS A 492 -21.06 -19.30 -18.47
N LYS A 493 -19.87 -19.54 -17.89
CA LYS A 493 -19.03 -18.49 -17.26
C LYS A 493 -17.94 -17.95 -18.17
N VAL A 494 -17.53 -18.70 -19.21
CA VAL A 494 -16.40 -18.35 -20.07
C VAL A 494 -16.75 -18.69 -21.52
N ALA A 495 -16.75 -17.67 -22.37
CA ALA A 495 -17.01 -17.79 -23.81
C ALA A 495 -15.75 -17.54 -24.64
N LEU A 496 -15.75 -17.97 -25.90
CA LEU A 496 -14.65 -17.70 -26.84
C LEU A 496 -14.88 -16.39 -27.60
N PHE A 497 -13.80 -15.69 -27.93
CA PHE A 497 -13.85 -14.63 -28.93
C PHE A 497 -13.86 -15.23 -30.34
N SER A 498 -14.62 -14.62 -31.26
CA SER A 498 -14.71 -15.01 -32.66
C SER A 498 -13.65 -14.29 -33.50
N GLY A 499 -13.04 -14.98 -34.47
CA GLY A 499 -12.19 -14.35 -35.49
C GLY A 499 -10.83 -13.84 -34.99
N ILE A 500 -10.27 -14.46 -33.95
CA ILE A 500 -8.96 -14.09 -33.40
C ILE A 500 -7.88 -14.38 -34.45
N ASN A 501 -7.18 -13.33 -34.89
CA ASN A 501 -5.95 -13.45 -35.64
C ASN A 501 -4.87 -12.70 -34.86
N ASP A 502 -4.01 -13.43 -34.17
CA ASP A 502 -2.87 -12.85 -33.45
C ASP A 502 -1.57 -13.47 -33.98
N SER A 503 -0.67 -12.62 -34.44
CA SER A 503 0.60 -13.02 -35.04
C SER A 503 1.78 -12.63 -34.15
N GLY A 504 2.43 -13.64 -33.57
CA GLY A 504 3.62 -13.47 -32.75
C GLY A 504 3.32 -13.31 -31.27
N ARG A 505 4.28 -13.72 -30.44
CA ARG A 505 4.15 -13.74 -28.96
C ARG A 505 5.08 -12.77 -28.25
N ASP A 506 6.10 -12.30 -28.94
CA ASP A 506 7.18 -11.55 -28.35
C ASP A 506 7.19 -10.12 -28.91
N PHE A 507 7.51 -9.14 -28.07
CA PHE A 507 7.76 -7.76 -28.49
C PHE A 507 8.88 -7.15 -27.63
N VAL A 508 9.56 -6.13 -28.16
CA VAL A 508 10.62 -5.41 -27.46
C VAL A 508 10.20 -3.96 -27.31
N LEU A 509 10.14 -3.48 -26.07
CA LEU A 509 9.67 -2.11 -25.78
C LEU A 509 10.76 -1.29 -25.11
N ILE A 510 10.92 -0.04 -25.57
CA ILE A 510 11.66 1.03 -24.90
C ILE A 510 10.64 1.99 -24.31
N ALA A 511 10.11 1.66 -23.14
CA ALA A 511 9.12 2.52 -22.46
C ALA A 511 9.72 3.88 -22.05
N GLN A 512 10.99 3.88 -21.68
CA GLN A 512 11.73 5.06 -21.25
C GLN A 512 12.97 5.28 -22.14
N GLY A 513 12.98 6.39 -22.89
CA GLY A 513 14.15 6.86 -23.62
C GLY A 513 15.33 7.19 -22.70
N GLY A 514 16.53 6.82 -23.13
CA GLY A 514 17.77 6.92 -22.36
C GLY A 514 18.15 8.35 -22.02
N MET A 515 18.26 8.66 -20.72
CA MET A 515 18.77 9.96 -20.26
C MET A 515 20.30 10.05 -20.31
N LYS A 516 20.99 8.90 -20.20
CA LYS A 516 22.45 8.75 -20.26
C LYS A 516 22.78 7.39 -20.88
N GLY A 517 23.75 7.37 -21.79
CA GLY A 517 24.16 6.16 -22.52
C GLY A 517 23.06 5.63 -23.43
N THR A 518 23.21 4.39 -23.91
CA THR A 518 22.22 3.71 -24.77
C THR A 518 21.13 3.04 -23.93
N SER A 519 19.88 3.27 -24.33
CA SER A 519 18.67 2.71 -23.74
C SER A 519 18.77 1.20 -23.69
N LYS A 520 18.31 0.63 -22.57
CA LYS A 520 18.21 -0.82 -22.42
C LYS A 520 16.75 -1.21 -22.65
N PRO A 521 16.40 -1.81 -23.80
CA PRO A 521 15.04 -2.29 -24.01
C PRO A 521 14.68 -3.41 -23.01
N VAL A 522 13.40 -3.77 -23.00
CA VAL A 522 12.88 -4.95 -22.31
C VAL A 522 12.18 -5.79 -23.36
N LYS A 523 12.54 -7.07 -23.45
CA LYS A 523 11.82 -8.04 -24.29
C LYS A 523 10.72 -8.68 -23.45
N PHE A 524 9.51 -8.64 -23.96
CA PHE A 524 8.33 -9.28 -23.39
C PHE A 524 8.01 -10.50 -24.23
N SER A 525 7.83 -11.64 -23.58
CA SER A 525 7.48 -12.90 -24.22
C SER A 525 6.18 -13.39 -23.61
N VAL A 526 5.12 -13.50 -24.41
CA VAL A 526 3.77 -13.83 -23.94
C VAL A 526 3.55 -15.34 -23.99
N PHE A 527 3.09 -15.87 -22.86
CA PHE A 527 2.77 -17.27 -22.59
C PHE A 527 1.39 -17.33 -21.92
N PRO A 528 0.76 -18.51 -21.86
CA PRO A 528 -0.64 -18.67 -22.27
C PRO A 528 -1.49 -17.41 -22.09
N ASN A 529 -1.92 -16.82 -23.21
CA ASN A 529 -2.77 -15.63 -23.18
C ASN A 529 -4.24 -16.05 -23.18
N GLU A 530 -4.77 -16.43 -22.02
CA GLU A 530 -6.18 -16.87 -21.93
C GLU A 530 -7.14 -15.71 -22.23
N ASN A 531 -6.76 -14.47 -21.91
CA ASN A 531 -7.56 -13.28 -22.19
C ASN A 531 -7.61 -12.87 -23.68
N LEU A 532 -6.80 -13.50 -24.53
CA LEU A 532 -6.95 -13.39 -25.99
C LEU A 532 -8.08 -14.30 -26.49
N CYS A 533 -8.12 -15.52 -25.96
CA CYS A 533 -9.02 -16.57 -26.44
C CYS A 533 -10.40 -16.51 -25.80
N TYR A 534 -10.45 -16.16 -24.52
CA TYR A 534 -11.62 -16.30 -23.67
C TYR A 534 -12.10 -14.96 -23.10
N ARG A 535 -13.41 -14.86 -22.89
CA ARG A 535 -14.08 -13.74 -22.24
C ARG A 535 -14.93 -14.21 -21.06
N ASN A 536 -14.90 -13.43 -19.98
CA ASN A 536 -15.66 -13.70 -18.75
C ASN A 536 -16.99 -12.95 -18.69
N SER A 537 -17.17 -11.93 -19.54
CA SER A 537 -18.41 -11.17 -19.63
C SER A 537 -18.55 -10.57 -21.03
N ASP A 538 -19.79 -10.32 -21.42
CA ASP A 538 -20.10 -9.64 -22.67
C ASP A 538 -19.57 -8.20 -22.66
N GLY A 539 -19.21 -7.68 -23.83
CA GLY A 539 -18.66 -6.34 -23.99
C GLY A 539 -17.19 -6.17 -23.61
N THR A 540 -16.49 -7.24 -23.25
CA THR A 540 -15.05 -7.19 -22.98
C THR A 540 -14.21 -7.41 -24.23
N THR A 541 -12.99 -6.86 -24.26
CA THR A 541 -12.10 -6.89 -25.42
C THR A 541 -11.05 -8.01 -25.29
N PRO A 542 -10.71 -8.73 -26.38
CA PRO A 542 -9.60 -9.68 -26.37
C PRO A 542 -8.27 -8.96 -26.18
N LEU A 543 -7.38 -9.51 -25.34
CA LEU A 543 -6.05 -8.96 -25.15
C LEU A 543 -5.11 -9.39 -26.28
N THR A 544 -5.22 -8.74 -27.45
CA THR A 544 -4.28 -8.96 -28.58
C THR A 544 -2.88 -8.50 -28.22
N LYS A 545 -1.88 -8.92 -28.99
CA LYS A 545 -0.51 -8.47 -28.84
C LYS A 545 -0.40 -6.94 -28.90
N GLU A 546 -1.03 -6.28 -29.87
CA GLU A 546 -0.99 -4.81 -30.01
C GLU A 546 -1.60 -4.13 -28.77
N LEU A 547 -2.73 -4.65 -28.27
CA LEU A 547 -3.35 -4.11 -27.07
C LEU A 547 -2.47 -4.34 -25.83
N LEU A 548 -1.76 -5.47 -25.75
CA LEU A 548 -0.81 -5.72 -24.67
C LEU A 548 0.41 -4.80 -24.75
N GLU A 549 0.92 -4.49 -25.95
CA GLU A 549 1.99 -3.50 -26.15
C GLU A 549 1.58 -2.13 -25.61
N ASP A 550 0.37 -1.68 -25.96
CA ASP A 550 -0.22 -0.43 -25.47
C ASP A 550 -0.42 -0.45 -23.95
N VAL A 551 -1.05 -1.50 -23.40
CA VAL A 551 -1.24 -1.64 -21.95
C VAL A 551 0.11 -1.62 -21.21
N THR A 552 1.11 -2.34 -21.72
CA THR A 552 2.47 -2.40 -21.14
C THR A 552 3.14 -1.02 -21.17
N TYR A 553 3.03 -0.29 -22.28
CA TYR A 553 3.59 1.05 -22.40
C TYR A 553 2.86 2.06 -21.51
N GLN A 554 1.54 2.08 -21.53
CA GLN A 554 0.73 3.06 -20.79
C GLN A 554 0.84 2.84 -19.27
N THR A 555 0.90 1.58 -18.82
CA THR A 555 1.18 1.27 -17.41
C THR A 555 2.56 1.77 -16.96
N SER A 556 3.54 1.91 -17.84
CA SER A 556 4.86 2.46 -17.48
C SER A 556 4.81 3.90 -16.94
N PHE A 557 3.73 4.63 -17.23
CA PHE A 557 3.45 5.96 -16.70
C PHE A 557 2.78 5.95 -15.33
N GLN A 558 2.45 4.78 -14.75
CA GLN A 558 1.77 4.67 -13.45
C GLN A 558 2.74 4.51 -12.27
N TYR A 559 4.03 4.77 -12.50
CA TYR A 559 5.03 4.73 -11.43
C TYR A 559 4.92 5.96 -10.54
N GLY A 560 4.04 5.93 -9.53
CA GLY A 560 3.66 7.08 -8.69
C GLY A 560 4.78 7.86 -7.94
N THR A 561 6.05 7.47 -8.08
CA THR A 561 7.18 8.17 -7.44
C THR A 561 8.07 8.97 -8.39
N ALA A 562 7.76 9.05 -9.69
CA ALA A 562 8.45 9.91 -10.65
C ALA A 562 7.53 10.39 -11.78
N THR A 563 7.66 11.66 -12.20
CA THR A 563 6.83 12.27 -13.26
C THR A 563 7.25 11.87 -14.69
N LYS A 564 7.74 10.64 -14.87
CA LYS A 564 8.22 10.11 -16.15
C LYS A 564 7.94 8.61 -16.22
N ALA A 565 7.72 8.11 -17.44
CA ALA A 565 7.71 6.69 -17.70
C ALA A 565 8.99 6.02 -17.19
N VAL A 566 8.81 4.85 -16.58
CA VAL A 566 9.92 3.99 -16.14
C VAL A 566 10.17 2.89 -17.15
N ARG A 567 11.40 2.36 -17.16
CA ARG A 567 11.81 1.27 -18.05
C ARG A 567 10.96 0.00 -17.94
N LEU A 568 10.48 -0.34 -16.75
CA LEU A 568 9.71 -1.56 -16.48
C LEU A 568 8.28 -1.20 -16.09
N VAL A 569 7.32 -2.10 -16.33
CA VAL A 569 5.96 -1.99 -15.80
C VAL A 569 6.03 -1.79 -14.27
N PRO A 570 5.28 -0.84 -13.67
CA PRO A 570 5.46 -0.47 -12.26
C PRO A 570 5.31 -1.63 -11.28
N VAL A 571 4.35 -2.54 -11.49
CA VAL A 571 4.19 -3.73 -10.64
C VAL A 571 5.49 -4.54 -10.59
N LEU A 572 6.15 -4.74 -11.73
CA LEU A 572 7.40 -5.49 -11.80
C LEU A 572 8.59 -4.70 -11.25
N TYR A 573 8.61 -3.39 -11.50
CA TYR A 573 9.64 -2.49 -10.96
C TYR A 573 9.63 -2.49 -9.43
N TYR A 574 8.44 -2.42 -8.81
CA TYR A 574 8.27 -2.48 -7.36
C TYR A 574 8.63 -3.86 -6.80
N SER A 575 8.22 -4.94 -7.45
CA SER A 575 8.59 -6.31 -7.09
C SER A 575 10.09 -6.52 -7.03
N LYS A 576 10.83 -6.02 -8.02
CA LYS A 576 12.29 -6.09 -8.03
C LYS A 576 12.92 -5.28 -6.91
N ARG A 577 12.45 -4.04 -6.68
CA ARG A 577 12.93 -3.22 -5.57
C ARG A 577 12.67 -3.88 -4.21
N LEU A 578 11.53 -4.56 -4.06
CA LEU A 578 11.19 -5.30 -2.86
C LEU A 578 12.12 -6.49 -2.65
N ALA A 579 12.38 -7.29 -3.69
CA ALA A 579 13.31 -8.41 -3.62
C ALA A 579 14.75 -7.96 -3.30
N GLU A 580 15.24 -6.89 -3.94
CA GLU A 580 16.55 -6.30 -3.65
C GLU A 580 16.64 -5.79 -2.20
N LEU A 581 15.55 -5.19 -1.71
CA LEU A 581 15.45 -4.73 -0.33
C LEU A 581 15.54 -5.90 0.66
N GLY A 582 14.81 -7.00 0.42
CA GLY A 582 14.86 -8.20 1.24
C GLY A 582 16.24 -8.86 1.27
N ILE A 583 16.94 -8.92 0.13
CA ILE A 583 18.34 -9.40 0.11
C ILE A 583 19.25 -8.53 0.97
N GLY A 584 19.05 -7.21 0.98
CA GLY A 584 19.78 -6.30 1.86
C GLY A 584 19.57 -6.59 3.36
N TYR A 585 18.50 -7.29 3.74
CA TYR A 585 18.14 -7.58 5.13
C TYR A 585 18.69 -8.89 5.64
N ILE A 586 19.09 -9.80 4.75
CA ILE A 586 19.38 -11.18 5.12
C ILE A 586 20.48 -11.30 6.18
N ASN A 587 21.52 -10.46 6.10
CA ASN A 587 22.61 -10.47 7.08
C ASN A 587 22.13 -10.00 8.45
N TYR A 588 21.24 -9.02 8.53
CA TYR A 588 20.67 -8.58 9.81
C TYR A 588 19.79 -9.67 10.43
N LEU A 589 18.92 -10.28 9.63
CA LEU A 589 18.03 -11.36 10.07
C LEU A 589 18.80 -12.57 10.63
N ARG A 590 20.01 -12.83 10.12
CA ARG A 590 20.89 -13.91 10.59
C ARG A 590 21.65 -13.59 11.87
N HIS A 591 21.85 -12.31 12.19
CA HIS A 591 22.62 -11.86 13.36
C HIS A 591 21.75 -11.40 14.54
N GLY A 592 20.44 -11.19 14.34
CA GLY A 592 19.50 -10.90 15.42
C GLY A 592 19.08 -12.19 16.12
N GLU A 593 19.46 -12.37 17.38
CA GLU A 593 19.08 -13.51 18.22
C GLU A 593 17.56 -13.78 18.20
N ASN A 594 17.19 -15.03 17.88
CA ASN A 594 16.01 -15.80 18.29
C ASN A 594 14.55 -15.44 17.89
N ASN A 595 14.26 -14.43 17.06
CA ASN A 595 12.84 -14.14 16.70
C ASN A 595 12.37 -14.58 15.30
N LEU A 596 13.22 -15.22 14.49
CA LEU A 596 12.77 -15.83 13.24
C LEU A 596 12.53 -17.33 13.42
N VAL A 597 11.26 -17.72 13.51
CA VAL A 597 10.88 -19.14 13.43
C VAL A 597 10.93 -19.54 11.95
N SER A 598 11.82 -20.47 11.62
CA SER A 598 11.73 -21.19 10.36
C SER A 598 10.47 -22.05 10.38
N VAL A 599 9.53 -21.80 9.47
CA VAL A 599 8.35 -22.67 9.32
C VAL A 599 8.71 -23.75 8.30
N PRO A 600 8.71 -25.05 8.67
CA PRO A 600 8.79 -26.12 7.70
C PRO A 600 7.51 -26.08 6.86
N ALA A 601 7.65 -25.94 5.55
CA ALA A 601 6.50 -26.08 4.67
C ALA A 601 6.03 -27.54 4.67
N ASN A 602 4.73 -27.78 4.84
CA ASN A 602 4.14 -29.07 4.55
C ASN A 602 4.27 -29.33 3.04
N ALA A 603 5.34 -30.03 2.67
CA ALA A 603 5.62 -30.40 1.29
C ALA A 603 4.70 -31.56 0.88
N GLU A 604 3.67 -31.24 0.09
CA GLU A 604 3.15 -32.22 -0.87
C GLU A 604 4.15 -32.25 -2.04
N ASP A 605 4.66 -33.45 -2.35
CA ASP A 605 5.69 -33.77 -3.34
C ASP A 605 7.15 -33.48 -2.94
N GLY A 606 7.83 -34.47 -2.34
CA GLY A 606 9.23 -34.84 -2.56
C GLY A 606 10.38 -33.83 -2.43
N ASP A 607 10.13 -32.56 -2.11
CA ASP A 607 11.14 -31.50 -2.18
C ASP A 607 11.81 -31.18 -0.82
N GLU A 608 13.08 -30.82 -0.95
CA GLU A 608 14.10 -30.55 0.07
C GLU A 608 13.66 -29.47 1.09
N GLU A 609 13.97 -29.64 2.40
CA GLU A 609 13.49 -28.76 3.50
C GLU A 609 13.49 -27.25 3.15
N GLU A 610 12.30 -26.66 3.23
CA GLU A 610 12.05 -25.25 2.93
C GLU A 610 12.21 -24.39 4.20
N LEU A 611 13.09 -23.39 4.15
CA LEU A 611 13.10 -22.31 5.15
C LEU A 611 12.22 -21.18 4.64
N MET A 612 10.92 -21.31 4.87
CA MET A 612 10.01 -20.19 4.68
C MET A 612 10.01 -19.34 5.95
N PHE A 613 10.56 -18.13 5.84
CA PHE A 613 10.31 -17.08 6.83
C PHE A 613 8.94 -16.47 6.52
N ILE A 614 7.89 -17.14 6.99
CA ILE A 614 6.51 -16.64 7.01
C ILE A 614 6.30 -15.92 8.35
N ARG A 615 5.41 -14.92 8.38
CA ARG A 615 4.86 -14.46 9.66
C ARG A 615 4.01 -15.56 10.25
N LYS A 616 4.34 -16.03 11.45
CA LYS A 616 3.60 -17.05 12.21
C LYS A 616 2.07 -16.84 12.23
N GLU A 617 1.61 -15.60 12.12
CA GLU A 617 0.19 -15.18 12.09
C GLU A 617 -0.58 -15.56 10.81
N LEU A 618 0.08 -15.84 9.69
CA LEU A 618 -0.59 -16.15 8.40
C LEU A 618 -0.79 -17.65 8.17
N GLU A 619 -0.22 -18.49 9.03
CA GLU A 619 -0.29 -19.94 8.93
C GLU A 619 -1.63 -20.44 9.50
N GLY A 620 -2.49 -21.01 8.65
CA GLY A 620 -3.76 -21.64 9.08
C GLY A 620 -4.95 -20.70 9.32
N LEU A 621 -4.86 -19.41 8.98
CA LEU A 621 -6.00 -18.49 9.09
C LEU A 621 -7.16 -18.91 8.17
N LYS A 622 -8.34 -19.16 8.77
CA LYS A 622 -9.60 -19.22 8.03
C LYS A 622 -9.99 -17.81 7.58
N ILE A 623 -10.51 -17.73 6.36
CA ILE A 623 -11.02 -16.49 5.76
C ILE A 623 -12.16 -15.98 6.66
N PRO A 624 -12.17 -14.70 7.08
CA PRO A 624 -13.28 -14.15 7.84
C PRO A 624 -14.57 -14.22 7.00
N GLU A 625 -15.64 -14.77 7.57
CA GLU A 625 -16.96 -14.82 6.92
C GLU A 625 -17.73 -13.49 6.97
N GLU A 626 -17.16 -12.43 7.55
CA GLU A 626 -17.86 -11.14 7.68
C GLU A 626 -16.99 -9.96 7.26
N LYS A 627 -17.69 -8.91 6.77
CA LYS A 627 -17.19 -7.62 6.30
C LYS A 627 -16.17 -7.04 7.29
N THR A 628 -14.93 -7.43 7.14
CA THR A 628 -13.83 -6.95 7.98
C THR A 628 -13.35 -5.65 7.42
N THR A 629 -13.44 -4.65 8.26
CA THR A 629 -13.15 -3.27 7.94
C THR A 629 -11.66 -3.05 7.74
N LEU A 630 -11.36 -2.51 6.57
CA LEU A 630 -10.04 -2.07 6.18
C LEU A 630 -9.66 -0.81 6.96
N LEU A 631 -8.67 -0.95 7.84
CA LEU A 631 -7.67 0.11 7.96
C LEU A 631 -6.63 -0.10 6.86
N PRO A 632 -6.26 0.96 6.12
CA PRO A 632 -5.27 0.85 5.07
C PRO A 632 -3.89 1.10 5.64
N HIS A 633 -3.36 0.08 6.30
CA HIS A 633 -1.94 0.04 6.62
C HIS A 633 -1.26 -0.80 5.54
N PHE A 634 -0.40 -0.17 4.73
CA PHE A 634 0.61 -0.87 3.92
C PHE A 634 1.71 -1.47 4.80
N SER A 635 1.26 -2.26 5.76
CA SER A 635 1.99 -2.93 6.80
C SER A 635 1.09 -4.12 7.16
N PRO A 636 1.44 -5.35 6.79
CA PRO A 636 0.61 -6.51 7.13
C PRO A 636 0.52 -6.82 8.64
N PHE A 637 0.90 -5.87 9.52
CA PHE A 637 1.06 -6.07 10.96
C PHE A 637 -0.22 -5.66 11.68
N LYS A 638 -0.88 -6.62 12.30
CA LYS A 638 -1.92 -6.40 13.30
C LYS A 638 -1.51 -7.17 14.54
N ASP A 639 -1.09 -6.45 15.59
CA ASP A 639 -1.06 -7.02 16.94
C ASP A 639 -2.39 -6.74 17.63
N GLY A 640 -3.12 -7.79 17.99
CA GLY A 640 -4.22 -7.77 18.96
C GLY A 640 -5.60 -7.42 18.41
N GLY A 641 -6.15 -8.33 17.63
CA GLY A 641 -7.59 -8.46 17.42
C GLY A 641 -7.95 -9.90 17.08
N TRP A 642 -7.15 -10.83 17.56
CA TRP A 642 -7.36 -12.27 17.52
C TRP A 642 -7.83 -12.65 18.93
N ARG A 643 -9.06 -13.14 19.07
CA ARG A 643 -9.50 -13.72 20.35
C ARG A 643 -9.02 -15.17 20.39
N SER A 644 -8.23 -15.46 21.42
CA SER A 644 -7.65 -16.76 21.78
C SER A 644 -8.72 -17.87 21.91
N PRO A 645 -8.43 -19.11 21.47
CA PRO A 645 -9.09 -20.31 21.99
C PRO A 645 -8.19 -21.13 22.92
N PHE A 646 -7.14 -20.57 23.52
CA PHE A 646 -6.37 -21.22 24.59
C PHE A 646 -5.93 -20.20 25.64
N PHE A 647 -6.70 -20.11 26.72
CA PHE A 647 -6.15 -19.82 28.03
C PHE A 647 -5.35 -21.04 28.49
N ALA A 648 -4.11 -20.82 28.92
CA ALA A 648 -3.51 -21.66 29.94
C ALA A 648 -2.80 -20.72 30.92
N ASN A 649 -3.32 -20.71 32.15
CA ASN A 649 -2.75 -20.05 33.31
C ASN A 649 -1.23 -20.32 33.40
N LEU A 650 -0.45 -19.28 33.67
CA LEU A 650 0.79 -19.48 34.40
C LEU A 650 0.58 -18.92 35.80
N SER A 651 0.36 -19.83 36.75
CA SER A 651 0.81 -19.58 38.11
C SER A 651 2.32 -19.82 38.15
N ALA A 652 3.03 -18.83 38.69
CA ALA A 652 4.49 -18.69 38.90
C ALA A 652 5.30 -18.22 37.69
#